data_AF-A0A959L827-F1
#
_entry.id   AF-A0A959L827-F1
#
_cell.length_a   1.000
_cell.length_b   1.000
_cell.length_c   1.000
_cell.angle_alpha   90.00
_cell.angle_beta   90.00
_cell.angle_gamma   90.00
#
_symmetry.space_group_name_H-M   'P 1'
#
loop_
_entity.id
_entity.type
_entity.pdbx_description
1 polymer ?
#
loop_
_entity_poly.entity_id
_entity_poly.type
_entity_poly.pdbx_seq_one_letter_code
_entity_poly.pdbx_strand_id
1 'polypeptide(L)'
;MHRLSSIIWLVLLPLSIGLGQSPHGEALKLDCVACHNTSGWEIPANQWLHEEKSEGEISKITGMPIIDSIALKKFKHNNTSFPLTGTHKSLDCKMCHETLVFNTAPSDCASCHTDQHNMTVGNDCARCHNTESWLINSNNLRQIHDSNGFSLTGNHTGIDCIDCHTSSSQLSFERIGNDCINCHRTDFESTMSPDHTKAGFDKDCTLCHNINGTGWMTDIIDHSFFPLTLGHDIMDCKKCHTSDSYSDISADCISCHKTDFENTKQPDHQLANFSIDCKQCHTTNPGWMPAEYKAHDAMYFPIYSGKHNGVWNDCVECHTSPSDYSIFSCTICHTNPETDNEHEGIGGYIFDDAACLACHPNGDKDKAFDHSTTNFPLTGEHLNTECIACHANGFAGTPTQCSACHTPDFNATMNPNHVQLNIPMDCAACHTTDPDWMPATFGIHDQYYALHGAHALIANNCVACHNGDYNNTPNTCVGCHLDDFNGTTNPNHQQSQFSTDCTTCHTENAWIPSTFDHDGQYFPIYSGKHKGEWNQCTDCHTNPQNYQEFTCITCHTNPETDNEHEGIGGYQYNSPACLACHPNGDADNVFDHSQTAFQLTGVHNGPACIECHSNGYIGTSTECVSCHQSDFNGTQNPNHQSIGISTDCAACHNTIDADWMPASFNIHNTYYELLGAHAAIANDCAACHN
;
A
#
# COMPACT_ATOMS: atom_id res chain seq x y z
N MET A 1 92.89 -27.29 -71.88
CA MET A 1 94.31 -27.23 -72.30
C MET A 1 94.89 -25.88 -71.85
N HIS A 2 96.22 -25.75 -71.81
CA HIS A 2 97.07 -24.57 -71.51
C HIS A 2 96.53 -23.14 -71.84
N ARG A 3 97.02 -22.01 -71.27
CA ARG A 3 97.79 -21.62 -70.05
C ARG A 3 98.06 -20.08 -70.13
N LEU A 4 98.49 -19.41 -69.03
CA LEU A 4 99.24 -18.11 -68.97
C LEU A 4 98.46 -16.78 -69.29
N SER A 5 98.82 -15.57 -68.81
CA SER A 5 99.64 -15.08 -67.65
C SER A 5 99.64 -13.52 -67.54
N SER A 6 100.04 -12.98 -66.35
CA SER A 6 100.72 -11.67 -66.10
C SER A 6 99.90 -10.36 -66.01
N ILE A 7 100.20 -9.26 -65.27
CA ILE A 7 101.01 -8.78 -64.08
C ILE A 7 100.80 -7.20 -63.99
N ILE A 8 101.22 -6.50 -62.91
CA ILE A 8 101.27 -4.99 -62.63
C ILE A 8 99.97 -4.38 -62.00
N TRP A 9 99.84 -3.86 -60.74
CA TRP A 9 100.41 -2.72 -59.95
C TRP A 9 99.85 -1.29 -60.27
N LEU A 10 99.63 -0.30 -59.35
CA LEU A 10 99.45 -0.18 -57.87
C LEU A 10 99.02 1.30 -57.47
N VAL A 11 98.81 1.64 -56.16
CA VAL A 11 98.85 2.99 -55.47
C VAL A 11 97.54 3.82 -55.14
N LEU A 12 97.19 3.89 -53.82
CA LEU A 12 96.61 4.95 -52.90
C LEU A 12 95.32 5.84 -53.14
N LEU A 13 94.36 5.76 -52.16
CA LEU A 13 93.42 6.74 -51.47
C LEU A 13 92.81 8.02 -52.16
N PRO A 14 91.70 8.66 -51.63
CA PRO A 14 90.58 8.22 -50.77
C PRO A 14 89.15 8.68 -51.22
N LEU A 15 88.13 8.50 -50.37
CA LEU A 15 86.69 8.72 -50.57
C LEU A 15 86.21 10.19 -50.33
N SER A 16 85.26 10.70 -51.13
CA SER A 16 84.37 11.82 -50.75
C SER A 16 83.08 11.88 -51.61
N ILE A 17 81.92 12.06 -50.94
CA ILE A 17 80.59 12.23 -51.57
C ILE A 17 80.03 13.58 -51.09
N GLY A 18 79.50 14.40 -52.01
CA GLY A 18 78.79 15.65 -51.70
C GLY A 18 77.28 15.53 -51.92
N LEU A 19 76.49 16.18 -51.07
CA LEU A 19 75.03 16.28 -51.18
C LEU A 19 74.62 17.70 -51.63
N GLY A 20 73.59 17.81 -52.48
CA GLY A 20 73.05 19.08 -52.97
C GLY A 20 71.90 19.63 -52.11
N GLN A 21 71.60 20.93 -52.25
CA GLN A 21 70.65 21.67 -51.40
C GLN A 21 69.42 22.16 -52.19
N SER A 22 68.25 22.25 -51.55
CA SER A 22 66.95 22.55 -52.19
C SER A 22 66.68 24.06 -52.35
N PRO A 23 66.09 24.53 -53.48
CA PRO A 23 65.85 25.96 -53.73
C PRO A 23 64.61 26.54 -53.01
N HIS A 24 63.83 25.74 -52.28
CA HIS A 24 62.53 26.15 -51.74
C HIS A 24 62.55 26.74 -50.30
N GLY A 25 63.75 26.93 -49.74
CA GLY A 25 63.94 27.37 -48.35
C GLY A 25 63.61 26.29 -47.31
N GLU A 26 64.05 26.51 -46.06
CA GLU A 26 63.96 25.48 -44.99
C GLU A 26 62.54 25.23 -44.45
N ALA A 27 61.57 26.09 -44.83
CA ALA A 27 60.19 25.98 -44.36
C ALA A 27 59.36 24.93 -45.11
N LEU A 28 59.72 24.55 -46.35
CA LEU A 28 58.96 23.59 -47.14
C LEU A 28 59.27 22.15 -46.69
N LYS A 29 58.47 21.62 -45.76
CA LYS A 29 58.59 20.25 -45.23
C LYS A 29 57.75 19.22 -46.01
N LEU A 30 57.66 19.38 -47.34
CA LEU A 30 56.98 18.45 -48.24
C LEU A 30 58.02 17.82 -49.18
N ASP A 31 57.85 16.54 -49.51
CA ASP A 31 58.72 15.85 -50.47
C ASP A 31 58.56 16.46 -51.86
N CYS A 32 59.67 16.71 -52.56
CA CYS A 32 59.68 17.22 -53.92
C CYS A 32 58.84 16.34 -54.88
N VAL A 33 58.75 15.03 -54.64
CA VAL A 33 57.94 14.11 -55.48
C VAL A 33 56.43 14.21 -55.25
N ALA A 34 55.98 14.95 -54.23
CA ALA A 34 54.56 15.27 -54.06
C ALA A 34 54.09 16.32 -55.08
N CYS A 35 55.02 17.11 -55.63
CA CYS A 35 54.74 18.15 -56.63
C CYS A 35 55.33 17.81 -58.01
N HIS A 36 56.57 17.34 -58.10
CA HIS A 36 57.25 17.11 -59.37
C HIS A 36 57.43 15.62 -59.67
N ASN A 37 57.58 15.27 -60.95
CA ASN A 37 57.93 13.92 -61.38
C ASN A 37 59.24 13.94 -62.18
N THR A 38 59.86 12.78 -62.39
CA THR A 38 61.19 12.66 -63.02
C THR A 38 61.22 13.03 -64.52
N SER A 39 60.07 13.36 -65.12
CA SER A 39 59.94 13.74 -66.53
C SER A 39 59.99 15.26 -66.76
N GLY A 40 59.82 16.09 -65.73
CA GLY A 40 59.81 17.55 -65.86
C GLY A 40 59.28 18.30 -64.63
N TRP A 41 59.40 19.63 -64.66
CA TRP A 41 58.98 20.53 -63.57
C TRP A 41 57.53 21.02 -63.69
N GLU A 42 56.89 20.88 -64.85
CA GLU A 42 55.49 21.25 -65.08
C GLU A 42 54.53 20.17 -64.55
N ILE A 43 53.40 20.60 -63.99
CA ILE A 43 52.43 19.71 -63.33
C ILE A 43 51.02 20.03 -63.85
N PRO A 44 50.39 19.14 -64.64
CA PRO A 44 49.11 19.43 -65.28
C PRO A 44 47.94 19.32 -64.29
N ALA A 45 46.92 20.17 -64.48
CA ALA A 45 45.78 20.31 -63.57
C ALA A 45 45.03 19.00 -63.27
N ASN A 46 45.04 18.04 -64.19
CA ASN A 46 44.37 16.75 -64.04
C ASN A 46 45.07 15.78 -63.08
N GLN A 47 46.35 15.96 -62.72
CA GLN A 47 47.02 15.11 -61.72
C GLN A 47 46.57 15.40 -60.27
N TRP A 48 45.72 16.39 -60.06
CA TRP A 48 45.20 16.79 -58.75
C TRP A 48 43.75 16.37 -58.51
N LEU A 49 43.10 15.78 -59.52
CA LEU A 49 41.68 15.50 -59.48
C LEU A 49 41.40 14.06 -59.01
N HIS A 50 40.71 14.03 -57.87
CA HIS A 50 39.87 12.98 -57.32
C HIS A 50 40.48 11.72 -56.68
N GLU A 51 39.79 11.40 -55.58
CA GLU A 51 39.75 10.16 -54.84
C GLU A 51 39.36 8.97 -55.74
N GLU A 52 40.00 7.83 -55.53
CA GLU A 52 39.30 6.64 -55.02
C GLU A 52 40.32 5.55 -54.60
N LYS A 53 39.88 4.63 -53.73
CA LYS A 53 40.67 3.45 -53.35
C LYS A 53 40.46 2.34 -54.38
N SER A 54 41.52 1.62 -54.75
CA SER A 54 41.40 0.34 -55.45
C SER A 54 42.10 -0.77 -54.67
N GLU A 55 41.31 -1.59 -53.97
CA GLU A 55 41.82 -2.82 -53.37
C GLU A 55 42.01 -3.90 -54.46
N GLY A 56 43.14 -4.61 -54.44
CA GLY A 56 43.22 -5.95 -55.04
C GLY A 56 44.12 -6.18 -56.26
N GLU A 57 44.93 -5.22 -56.72
CA GLU A 57 45.87 -5.50 -57.83
C GLU A 57 47.16 -6.24 -57.37
N ILE A 58 47.58 -7.21 -58.18
CA ILE A 58 48.81 -8.00 -58.01
C ILE A 58 49.86 -7.51 -59.00
N SER A 59 51.06 -7.22 -58.52
CA SER A 59 52.17 -6.74 -59.34
C SER A 59 52.52 -7.71 -60.48
N LYS A 60 52.41 -7.27 -61.73
CA LYS A 60 52.75 -8.07 -62.93
C LYS A 60 54.25 -8.28 -63.14
N ILE A 61 55.11 -7.71 -62.28
CA ILE A 61 56.57 -7.90 -62.29
C ILE A 61 57.01 -8.86 -61.18
N THR A 62 56.37 -8.82 -60.01
CA THR A 62 56.80 -9.56 -58.80
C THR A 62 55.80 -10.58 -58.27
N GLY A 63 54.57 -10.62 -58.80
CA GLY A 63 53.56 -11.63 -58.47
C GLY A 63 52.91 -11.51 -57.08
N MET A 64 53.18 -10.44 -56.33
CA MET A 64 52.63 -10.21 -54.99
C MET A 64 51.51 -9.15 -54.98
N PRO A 65 50.52 -9.26 -54.08
CA PRO A 65 49.49 -8.22 -53.88
C PRO A 65 50.13 -6.90 -53.45
N ILE A 66 49.66 -5.80 -54.03
CA ILE A 66 50.10 -4.46 -53.65
C ILE A 66 49.39 -4.06 -52.35
N ILE A 67 50.13 -4.03 -51.24
CA ILE A 67 49.58 -3.71 -49.91
C ILE A 67 49.62 -2.18 -49.68
N ASP A 68 48.54 -1.64 -49.13
CA ASP A 68 48.11 -0.23 -49.19
C ASP A 68 48.91 0.78 -48.31
N SER A 69 50.24 0.62 -48.20
CA SER A 69 51.07 1.34 -47.22
C SER A 69 51.90 2.51 -47.74
N ILE A 70 51.80 2.88 -49.03
CA ILE A 70 52.48 4.08 -49.59
C ILE A 70 51.50 4.90 -50.47
N ALA A 71 50.42 5.37 -49.87
CA ALA A 71 49.60 6.44 -50.45
C ALA A 71 50.38 7.77 -50.46
N LEU A 72 50.71 8.28 -51.65
CA LEU A 72 51.41 9.56 -51.84
C LEU A 72 50.60 10.74 -51.27
N LYS A 73 51.17 11.47 -50.31
CA LYS A 73 50.51 12.63 -49.66
C LYS A 73 50.47 13.85 -50.59
N LYS A 74 49.32 14.09 -51.25
CA LYS A 74 49.00 15.34 -51.95
C LYS A 74 48.27 16.32 -51.01
N PHE A 75 48.44 17.63 -51.23
CA PHE A 75 47.76 18.69 -50.47
C PHE A 75 46.25 18.73 -50.76
N LYS A 76 45.43 19.08 -49.76
CA LYS A 76 43.96 19.10 -49.87
C LYS A 76 43.38 20.47 -49.45
N HIS A 77 42.76 21.19 -50.39
CA HIS A 77 42.08 22.46 -50.11
C HIS A 77 40.94 22.36 -49.10
N ASN A 78 40.27 21.20 -49.00
CA ASN A 78 39.20 20.97 -48.01
C ASN A 78 39.70 21.02 -46.55
N ASN A 79 41.02 21.07 -46.32
CA ASN A 79 41.63 21.23 -45.01
C ASN A 79 42.03 22.69 -44.71
N THR A 80 41.63 23.66 -45.55
CA THR A 80 41.85 25.11 -45.34
C THR A 80 40.52 25.82 -45.12
N SER A 81 40.59 27.10 -44.74
CA SER A 81 39.40 27.97 -44.58
C SER A 81 38.67 28.29 -45.89
N PHE A 82 39.22 27.93 -47.05
CA PHE A 82 38.60 28.13 -48.36
C PHE A 82 38.55 26.80 -49.15
N PRO A 83 37.54 25.96 -48.90
CA PRO A 83 37.32 24.74 -49.66
C PRO A 83 36.86 25.09 -51.08
N LEU A 84 37.55 24.52 -52.09
CA LEU A 84 37.20 24.77 -53.49
C LEU A 84 35.87 24.08 -53.83
N THR A 85 34.85 24.90 -54.07
CA THR A 85 33.48 24.47 -54.40
C THR A 85 33.05 25.04 -55.75
N GLY A 86 32.15 24.33 -56.43
CA GLY A 86 31.77 24.58 -57.83
C GLY A 86 32.93 24.91 -58.75
N THR A 87 32.78 25.99 -59.51
CA THR A 87 33.72 26.43 -60.55
C THR A 87 35.14 26.70 -60.05
N HIS A 88 35.32 26.95 -58.75
CA HIS A 88 36.64 27.14 -58.14
C HIS A 88 37.50 25.87 -58.13
N LYS A 89 36.88 24.67 -58.23
CA LYS A 89 37.61 23.39 -58.32
C LYS A 89 38.46 23.25 -59.59
N SER A 90 38.11 23.99 -60.64
CA SER A 90 38.76 23.96 -61.96
C SER A 90 39.75 25.10 -62.21
N LEU A 91 40.00 25.97 -61.23
CA LEU A 91 40.93 27.10 -61.37
C LEU A 91 42.39 26.66 -61.17
N ASP A 92 43.31 27.30 -61.88
CA ASP A 92 44.76 27.18 -61.62
C ASP A 92 45.09 27.85 -60.27
N CYS A 93 45.99 27.24 -59.49
CA CYS A 93 46.38 27.74 -58.17
C CYS A 93 46.83 29.22 -58.20
N LYS A 94 47.45 29.68 -59.29
CA LYS A 94 47.91 31.07 -59.45
C LYS A 94 46.79 32.10 -59.58
N MET A 95 45.56 31.68 -59.90
CA MET A 95 44.38 32.54 -59.91
C MET A 95 43.98 33.01 -58.50
N CYS A 96 44.43 32.30 -57.45
CA CYS A 96 44.20 32.65 -56.04
C CYS A 96 45.52 32.93 -55.30
N HIS A 97 46.62 32.28 -55.68
CA HIS A 97 47.94 32.41 -55.09
C HIS A 97 48.90 33.10 -56.07
N GLU A 98 48.79 34.42 -56.15
CA GLU A 98 49.68 35.28 -56.96
C GLU A 98 51.16 35.20 -56.53
N THR A 99 51.41 34.76 -55.29
CA THR A 99 52.76 34.56 -54.73
C THR A 99 52.92 33.16 -54.15
N LEU A 100 54.17 32.76 -53.90
CA LEU A 100 54.50 31.49 -53.23
C LEU A 100 54.18 31.48 -51.72
N VAL A 101 53.53 32.52 -51.20
CA VAL A 101 53.07 32.62 -49.81
C VAL A 101 51.59 32.20 -49.75
N PHE A 102 51.36 30.89 -49.61
CA PHE A 102 50.03 30.28 -49.79
C PHE A 102 48.99 30.63 -48.70
N ASN A 103 49.35 31.34 -47.63
CA ASN A 103 48.45 31.69 -46.53
C ASN A 103 47.89 33.13 -46.58
N THR A 104 48.16 33.91 -47.65
CA THR A 104 47.72 35.31 -47.77
C THR A 104 46.65 35.55 -48.84
N ALA A 105 46.11 34.51 -49.47
CA ALA A 105 45.01 34.67 -50.43
C ALA A 105 43.71 35.08 -49.71
N PRO A 106 42.97 36.10 -50.21
CA PRO A 106 41.67 36.46 -49.66
C PRO A 106 40.61 35.37 -49.92
N SER A 107 39.56 35.34 -49.11
CA SER A 107 38.52 34.30 -49.12
C SER A 107 37.10 34.83 -49.31
N ASP A 108 36.91 36.14 -49.31
CA ASP A 108 35.64 36.82 -49.53
C ASP A 108 35.38 37.06 -51.02
N CYS A 109 34.11 36.96 -51.44
CA CYS A 109 33.72 37.07 -52.84
C CYS A 109 34.11 38.41 -53.47
N ALA A 110 33.99 39.52 -52.73
CA ALA A 110 34.21 40.87 -53.23
C ALA A 110 35.69 41.19 -53.51
N SER A 111 36.63 40.49 -52.87
CA SER A 111 38.07 40.63 -53.18
C SER A 111 38.45 40.08 -54.56
N CYS A 112 37.61 39.23 -55.17
CA CYS A 112 37.85 38.63 -56.50
C CYS A 112 36.77 38.97 -57.54
N HIS A 113 35.55 39.36 -57.11
CA HIS A 113 34.40 39.61 -57.98
C HIS A 113 33.82 41.01 -57.77
N THR A 114 33.54 41.72 -58.85
CA THR A 114 32.98 43.07 -58.82
C THR A 114 31.45 43.06 -58.71
N ASP A 115 30.89 43.77 -57.72
CA ASP A 115 29.44 43.95 -57.59
C ASP A 115 28.82 44.56 -58.86
N GLN A 116 27.65 44.05 -59.25
CA GLN A 116 26.84 44.52 -60.37
C GLN A 116 25.57 45.26 -59.92
N HIS A 117 25.28 45.29 -58.62
CA HIS A 117 24.04 45.82 -58.05
C HIS A 117 24.17 47.26 -57.51
N ASN A 118 25.27 47.96 -57.84
CA ASN A 118 25.56 49.32 -57.39
C ASN A 118 25.43 49.51 -55.87
N MET A 119 25.88 48.52 -55.08
CA MET A 119 25.76 48.46 -53.62
C MET A 119 24.33 48.38 -53.05
N THR A 120 23.27 48.30 -53.86
CA THR A 120 21.86 48.29 -53.37
C THR A 120 21.54 47.05 -52.51
N VAL A 121 22.24 45.94 -52.71
CA VAL A 121 22.05 44.69 -51.94
C VAL A 121 23.22 44.33 -51.01
N GLY A 122 24.32 45.08 -51.08
CA GLY A 122 25.55 44.86 -50.30
C GLY A 122 26.44 43.68 -50.77
N ASN A 123 27.59 43.49 -50.11
CA ASN A 123 28.65 42.57 -50.54
C ASN A 123 28.48 41.11 -50.08
N ASP A 124 27.34 40.74 -49.47
CA ASP A 124 27.03 39.36 -49.08
C ASP A 124 26.50 38.58 -50.31
N CYS A 125 27.39 38.32 -51.26
CA CYS A 125 27.06 37.67 -52.53
C CYS A 125 26.44 36.28 -52.33
N ALA A 126 26.88 35.55 -51.30
CA ALA A 126 26.45 34.18 -51.00
C ALA A 126 24.98 34.07 -50.55
N ARG A 127 24.35 35.20 -50.17
CA ARG A 127 22.91 35.25 -49.87
C ARG A 127 22.04 34.94 -51.09
N CYS A 128 22.46 35.35 -52.28
CA CYS A 128 21.69 35.21 -53.52
C CYS A 128 22.35 34.25 -54.54
N HIS A 129 23.68 34.24 -54.59
CA HIS A 129 24.49 33.49 -55.57
C HIS A 129 25.27 32.35 -54.89
N ASN A 130 25.83 31.42 -55.67
CA ASN A 130 26.65 30.33 -55.14
C ASN A 130 27.86 30.05 -56.04
N THR A 131 28.76 29.16 -55.60
CA THR A 131 30.02 28.87 -56.30
C THR A 131 29.87 28.01 -57.57
N GLU A 132 28.68 27.48 -57.83
CA GLU A 132 28.33 26.80 -59.10
C GLU A 132 27.84 27.81 -60.16
N SER A 133 27.14 28.89 -59.76
CA SER A 133 26.61 29.91 -60.68
C SER A 133 26.22 31.24 -60.02
N TRP A 134 26.36 32.33 -60.79
CA TRP A 134 25.81 33.66 -60.47
C TRP A 134 24.29 33.78 -60.72
N LEU A 135 23.61 32.74 -61.22
CA LEU A 135 22.16 32.73 -61.28
C LEU A 135 21.55 32.64 -59.87
N ILE A 136 20.56 33.49 -59.58
CA ILE A 136 19.92 33.58 -58.26
C ILE A 136 19.06 32.32 -58.03
N ASN A 137 19.16 31.74 -56.82
CA ASN A 137 18.26 30.67 -56.41
C ASN A 137 16.88 31.23 -56.00
N SER A 138 15.82 30.78 -56.67
CA SER A 138 14.43 31.23 -56.42
C SER A 138 13.98 30.99 -54.97
N ASN A 139 14.50 29.97 -54.30
CA ASN A 139 14.15 29.66 -52.91
C ASN A 139 14.76 30.70 -51.95
N ASN A 140 16.01 31.11 -52.18
CA ASN A 140 16.65 32.18 -51.42
C ASN A 140 15.91 33.51 -51.65
N LEU A 141 15.51 33.82 -52.89
CA LEU A 141 14.78 35.04 -53.22
C LEU A 141 13.46 35.15 -52.46
N ARG A 142 12.68 34.06 -52.40
CA ARG A 142 11.43 34.03 -51.64
C ARG A 142 11.66 34.20 -50.14
N GLN A 143 12.63 33.48 -49.57
CA GLN A 143 12.99 33.61 -48.15
C GLN A 143 13.42 35.04 -47.78
N ILE A 144 14.10 35.76 -48.67
CA ILE A 144 14.47 37.17 -48.45
C ILE A 144 13.22 38.05 -48.40
N HIS A 145 12.27 37.85 -49.32
CA HIS A 145 11.00 38.59 -49.35
C HIS A 145 10.10 38.29 -48.14
N ASP A 146 9.98 37.01 -47.75
CA ASP A 146 9.31 36.57 -46.53
C ASP A 146 9.93 37.27 -45.30
N SER A 147 11.27 37.30 -45.20
CA SER A 147 11.98 37.93 -44.07
C SER A 147 11.86 39.46 -43.99
N ASN A 148 11.43 40.12 -45.07
CA ASN A 148 11.17 41.56 -45.12
C ASN A 148 9.68 41.91 -45.10
N GLY A 149 8.79 40.94 -44.84
CA GLY A 149 7.36 41.18 -44.60
C GLY A 149 6.50 41.29 -45.85
N PHE A 150 6.96 40.81 -47.02
CA PHE A 150 6.11 40.66 -48.20
C PHE A 150 6.35 39.28 -48.82
N SER A 151 5.57 38.28 -48.39
CA SER A 151 5.70 36.92 -48.92
C SER A 151 5.24 36.85 -50.38
N LEU A 152 6.12 36.38 -51.26
CA LEU A 152 5.77 36.11 -52.65
C LEU A 152 4.88 34.86 -52.71
N THR A 153 3.57 35.05 -52.58
CA THR A 153 2.51 34.02 -52.61
C THR A 153 1.51 34.25 -53.75
N GLY A 154 0.76 33.21 -54.12
CA GLY A 154 -0.20 33.28 -55.22
C GLY A 154 0.44 33.78 -56.50
N ASN A 155 -0.23 34.72 -57.19
CA ASN A 155 0.26 35.32 -58.44
C ASN A 155 1.57 36.14 -58.27
N HIS A 156 1.93 36.59 -57.06
CA HIS A 156 3.19 37.30 -56.81
C HIS A 156 4.43 36.38 -56.86
N THR A 157 4.25 35.06 -56.96
CA THR A 157 5.38 34.11 -57.13
C THR A 157 6.05 34.16 -58.50
N GLY A 158 5.38 34.69 -59.52
CA GLY A 158 5.81 34.62 -60.92
C GLY A 158 5.74 35.95 -61.68
N ILE A 159 5.65 37.08 -60.97
CA ILE A 159 5.70 38.42 -61.54
C ILE A 159 7.15 38.85 -61.76
N ASP A 160 7.42 39.70 -62.77
CA ASP A 160 8.79 40.16 -63.04
C ASP A 160 9.25 41.13 -61.94
N CYS A 161 10.50 41.00 -61.49
CA CYS A 161 11.02 41.79 -60.35
C CYS A 161 10.89 43.31 -60.55
N ILE A 162 10.91 43.77 -61.81
CA ILE A 162 10.79 45.18 -62.19
C ILE A 162 9.38 45.75 -62.06
N ASP A 163 8.34 44.90 -62.04
CA ASP A 163 6.95 45.33 -61.84
C ASP A 163 6.73 45.83 -60.40
N CYS A 164 7.57 45.38 -59.47
CA CYS A 164 7.62 45.85 -58.08
C CYS A 164 8.78 46.82 -57.84
N HIS A 165 10.01 46.46 -58.25
CA HIS A 165 11.22 47.28 -58.04
C HIS A 165 11.51 48.21 -59.23
N THR A 166 10.74 49.28 -59.34
CA THR A 166 10.71 50.21 -60.50
C THR A 166 11.90 51.19 -60.61
N SER A 167 13.05 50.91 -59.97
CA SER A 167 14.20 51.83 -59.89
C SER A 167 15.11 51.84 -61.14
N SER A 168 16.03 52.80 -61.21
CA SER A 168 16.61 53.29 -62.47
C SER A 168 17.69 52.44 -63.18
N SER A 169 17.82 51.15 -62.87
CA SER A 169 18.54 50.17 -63.73
C SER A 169 18.11 48.73 -63.43
N GLN A 170 18.25 47.82 -64.41
CA GLN A 170 17.78 46.41 -64.32
C GLN A 170 18.40 45.58 -63.18
N LEU A 171 19.43 46.08 -62.48
CA LEU A 171 20.13 45.39 -61.39
C LEU A 171 20.14 46.22 -60.09
N SER A 172 19.34 47.29 -60.01
CA SER A 172 19.20 48.15 -58.83
C SER A 172 17.91 47.85 -58.09
N PHE A 173 18.01 47.32 -56.86
CA PHE A 173 16.86 46.87 -56.07
C PHE A 173 16.67 47.76 -54.84
N GLU A 174 16.01 48.90 -55.04
CA GLU A 174 15.60 49.78 -53.94
C GLU A 174 14.43 49.18 -53.14
N ARG A 175 14.32 49.54 -51.85
CA ARG A 175 13.28 49.06 -50.94
C ARG A 175 11.93 49.73 -51.25
N ILE A 176 10.91 48.91 -51.46
CA ILE A 176 9.50 49.30 -51.61
C ILE A 176 8.70 48.98 -50.34
N GLY A 177 7.51 49.58 -50.19
CA GLY A 177 6.56 49.27 -49.11
C GLY A 177 5.72 48.02 -49.41
N ASN A 178 5.13 47.41 -48.38
CA ASN A 178 4.46 46.11 -48.45
C ASN A 178 2.93 46.12 -48.24
N ASP A 179 2.28 47.28 -48.04
CA ASP A 179 0.82 47.32 -47.89
C ASP A 179 0.10 47.04 -49.22
N CYS A 180 -0.84 46.09 -49.22
CA CYS A 180 -1.62 45.69 -50.40
C CYS A 180 -2.26 46.88 -51.15
N ILE A 181 -2.82 47.83 -50.40
CA ILE A 181 -3.53 49.02 -50.92
C ILE A 181 -2.61 50.07 -51.56
N ASN A 182 -1.29 49.93 -51.47
CA ASN A 182 -0.36 50.79 -52.21
C ASN A 182 -0.21 50.35 -53.67
N CYS A 183 -0.49 49.08 -53.98
CA CYS A 183 -0.54 48.55 -55.35
C CYS A 183 -1.99 48.41 -55.86
N HIS A 184 -2.89 47.84 -55.05
CA HIS A 184 -4.24 47.46 -55.46
C HIS A 184 -5.34 48.51 -55.19
N ARG A 185 -4.97 49.80 -55.16
CA ARG A 185 -5.92 50.88 -54.85
C ARG A 185 -7.05 50.99 -55.87
N THR A 186 -6.71 50.89 -57.15
CA THR A 186 -7.68 50.96 -58.25
C THR A 186 -8.61 49.76 -58.25
N ASP A 187 -8.12 48.57 -57.89
CA ASP A 187 -8.94 47.37 -57.74
C ASP A 187 -9.95 47.53 -56.58
N PHE A 188 -9.47 48.03 -55.43
CA PHE A 188 -10.32 48.31 -54.26
C PHE A 188 -11.41 49.35 -54.56
N GLU A 189 -11.06 50.45 -55.21
CA GLU A 189 -11.97 51.57 -55.50
C GLU A 189 -12.96 51.30 -56.65
N SER A 190 -12.69 50.32 -57.52
CA SER A 190 -13.55 50.00 -58.68
C SER A 190 -14.48 48.80 -58.48
N THR A 191 -14.33 48.05 -57.39
CA THR A 191 -15.16 46.86 -57.10
C THR A 191 -16.58 47.27 -56.71
N MET A 192 -17.59 46.67 -57.36
CA MET A 192 -19.02 46.97 -57.15
C MET A 192 -19.83 45.82 -56.52
N SER A 193 -19.23 44.65 -56.31
CA SER A 193 -19.94 43.46 -55.80
C SER A 193 -19.01 42.60 -54.93
N PRO A 194 -19.03 42.78 -53.60
CA PRO A 194 -19.63 43.90 -52.87
C PRO A 194 -18.93 45.25 -53.17
N ASP A 195 -19.65 46.37 -53.08
CA ASP A 195 -19.05 47.70 -53.24
C ASP A 195 -18.27 48.08 -51.98
N HIS A 196 -16.94 47.91 -52.03
CA HIS A 196 -16.03 48.13 -50.89
C HIS A 196 -16.08 49.57 -50.38
N THR A 197 -16.25 50.55 -51.29
CA THR A 197 -16.23 51.98 -50.94
C THR A 197 -17.53 52.40 -50.25
N LYS A 198 -18.67 51.92 -50.74
CA LYS A 198 -20.00 52.21 -50.19
C LYS A 198 -20.29 51.43 -48.91
N ALA A 199 -19.75 50.22 -48.79
CA ALA A 199 -19.82 49.43 -47.56
C ALA A 199 -18.81 49.87 -46.49
N GLY A 200 -17.86 50.75 -46.83
CA GLY A 200 -16.89 51.31 -45.89
C GLY A 200 -15.86 50.30 -45.40
N PHE A 201 -15.51 49.30 -46.21
CA PHE A 201 -14.61 48.22 -45.80
C PHE A 201 -13.19 48.70 -45.49
N ASP A 202 -12.49 47.93 -44.65
CA ASP A 202 -11.10 48.19 -44.29
C ASP A 202 -10.16 47.97 -45.49
N LYS A 203 -8.95 48.54 -45.41
CA LYS A 203 -7.88 48.40 -46.41
C LYS A 203 -6.95 47.23 -46.11
N ASP A 204 -7.09 46.58 -44.95
CA ASP A 204 -6.58 45.24 -44.74
C ASP A 204 -7.39 44.23 -45.56
N CYS A 205 -6.89 43.97 -46.79
CA CYS A 205 -7.51 43.03 -47.71
C CYS A 205 -7.57 41.59 -47.16
N THR A 206 -6.73 41.23 -46.17
CA THR A 206 -6.60 39.85 -45.67
C THR A 206 -7.78 39.42 -44.80
N LEU A 207 -8.60 40.37 -44.33
CA LEU A 207 -9.85 40.11 -43.61
C LEU A 207 -10.89 39.35 -44.45
N CYS A 208 -10.82 39.47 -45.79
CA CYS A 208 -11.80 38.87 -46.70
C CYS A 208 -11.18 38.14 -47.91
N HIS A 209 -9.99 38.53 -48.37
CA HIS A 209 -9.36 37.95 -49.56
C HIS A 209 -8.15 37.06 -49.21
N ASN A 210 -8.13 35.85 -49.78
CA ASN A 210 -7.03 34.90 -49.58
C ASN A 210 -5.83 35.25 -50.48
N ILE A 211 -4.76 35.78 -49.88
CA ILE A 211 -3.49 36.17 -50.54
C ILE A 211 -2.70 35.01 -51.19
N ASN A 212 -3.11 33.75 -50.94
CA ASN A 212 -2.53 32.57 -51.56
C ASN A 212 -3.34 32.07 -52.78
N GLY A 213 -4.51 32.65 -53.04
CA GLY A 213 -5.37 32.33 -54.18
C GLY A 213 -4.87 32.89 -55.52
N THR A 214 -5.54 32.49 -56.60
CA THR A 214 -5.24 32.95 -57.97
C THR A 214 -6.04 34.19 -58.41
N GLY A 215 -6.87 34.76 -57.53
CA GLY A 215 -7.69 35.95 -57.82
C GLY A 215 -8.49 36.45 -56.61
N TRP A 216 -9.23 37.54 -56.80
CA TRP A 216 -9.94 38.26 -55.73
C TRP A 216 -11.27 37.66 -55.26
N MET A 217 -11.75 36.56 -55.86
CA MET A 217 -13.09 36.01 -55.60
C MET A 217 -13.20 35.42 -54.18
N THR A 218 -14.25 35.82 -53.46
CA THR A 218 -14.51 35.43 -52.07
C THR A 218 -15.51 34.26 -51.99
N ASP A 219 -15.16 33.12 -52.58
CA ASP A 219 -16.00 31.91 -52.56
C ASP A 219 -16.00 31.22 -51.17
N ILE A 220 -15.24 31.75 -50.21
CA ILE A 220 -15.05 31.21 -48.86
C ILE A 220 -15.09 32.37 -47.86
N ILE A 221 -16.30 32.76 -47.44
CA ILE A 221 -16.50 33.48 -46.17
C ILE A 221 -16.71 32.40 -45.11
N ASP A 222 -15.89 32.38 -44.07
CA ASP A 222 -15.93 31.32 -43.06
C ASP A 222 -17.18 31.41 -42.17
N HIS A 223 -18.14 30.53 -42.46
CA HIS A 223 -19.34 30.32 -41.65
C HIS A 223 -19.22 29.06 -40.77
N SER A 224 -18.01 28.63 -40.41
CA SER A 224 -17.79 27.47 -39.50
C SER A 224 -18.52 27.60 -38.16
N PHE A 225 -18.81 28.84 -37.72
CA PHE A 225 -19.61 29.13 -36.53
C PHE A 225 -21.13 28.83 -36.70
N PHE A 226 -21.66 28.86 -37.92
CA PHE A 226 -23.08 28.63 -38.23
C PHE A 226 -23.27 27.88 -39.56
N PRO A 227 -23.52 26.56 -39.53
CA PRO A 227 -23.64 25.74 -40.73
C PRO A 227 -24.81 26.13 -41.65
N LEU A 228 -24.49 26.70 -42.82
CA LEU A 228 -25.42 27.02 -43.91
C LEU A 228 -25.90 25.71 -44.59
N THR A 229 -26.82 25.01 -43.94
CA THR A 229 -27.33 23.68 -44.35
C THR A 229 -28.85 23.68 -44.48
N LEU A 230 -29.35 23.03 -45.54
CA LEU A 230 -30.78 22.91 -45.87
C LEU A 230 -31.52 24.25 -45.79
N GLY A 231 -32.37 24.45 -44.78
CA GLY A 231 -33.15 25.69 -44.61
C GLY A 231 -32.30 26.95 -44.39
N HIS A 232 -31.03 26.80 -44.00
CA HIS A 232 -30.07 27.89 -43.82
C HIS A 232 -29.12 28.10 -45.01
N ASP A 233 -29.22 27.30 -46.07
CA ASP A 233 -28.48 27.51 -47.32
C ASP A 233 -29.14 28.63 -48.14
N ILE A 234 -28.86 29.88 -47.76
CA ILE A 234 -29.55 31.08 -48.24
C ILE A 234 -28.54 32.00 -48.96
N MET A 235 -28.69 32.17 -50.27
CA MET A 235 -27.81 32.99 -51.12
C MET A 235 -27.89 34.52 -50.88
N ASP A 236 -28.81 35.01 -50.04
CA ASP A 236 -29.01 36.43 -49.77
C ASP A 236 -28.60 36.75 -48.33
N CYS A 237 -27.38 37.26 -48.17
CA CYS A 237 -26.78 37.53 -46.87
C CYS A 237 -27.65 38.44 -45.98
N LYS A 238 -28.48 39.32 -46.57
CA LYS A 238 -29.34 40.25 -45.83
C LYS A 238 -30.54 39.59 -45.14
N LYS A 239 -30.86 38.34 -45.48
CA LYS A 239 -31.88 37.55 -44.76
C LYS A 239 -31.40 37.11 -43.38
N CYS A 240 -30.08 37.01 -43.20
CA CYS A 240 -29.46 36.72 -41.91
C CYS A 240 -28.93 38.02 -41.27
N HIS A 241 -28.04 38.74 -41.97
CA HIS A 241 -27.46 40.00 -41.51
C HIS A 241 -28.44 41.15 -41.74
N THR A 242 -29.34 41.34 -40.78
CA THR A 242 -30.43 42.33 -40.84
C THR A 242 -30.02 43.74 -40.39
N SER A 243 -28.84 43.91 -39.79
CA SER A 243 -28.23 45.20 -39.46
C SER A 243 -27.19 45.62 -40.53
N ASP A 244 -26.72 46.86 -40.46
CA ASP A 244 -25.61 47.34 -41.29
C ASP A 244 -24.23 46.74 -40.89
N SER A 245 -24.21 45.87 -39.87
CA SER A 245 -23.00 45.26 -39.29
C SER A 245 -23.05 43.74 -39.38
N TYR A 246 -22.13 43.15 -40.14
CA TYR A 246 -22.13 41.71 -40.39
C TYR A 246 -21.63 40.87 -39.19
N SER A 247 -21.07 41.50 -38.15
CA SER A 247 -20.59 40.82 -36.94
C SER A 247 -21.67 40.54 -35.87
N ASP A 248 -22.85 41.14 -35.99
CA ASP A 248 -23.77 41.32 -34.85
C ASP A 248 -24.94 40.32 -34.82
N ILE A 249 -24.91 39.29 -35.66
CA ILE A 249 -25.92 38.22 -35.71
C ILE A 249 -25.59 37.12 -34.70
N SER A 250 -26.58 36.66 -33.92
CA SER A 250 -26.41 35.47 -33.09
C SER A 250 -26.54 34.18 -33.91
N ALA A 251 -25.71 33.19 -33.60
CA ALA A 251 -25.81 31.83 -34.11
C ALA A 251 -26.82 30.96 -33.32
N ASP A 252 -27.41 31.50 -32.24
CA ASP A 252 -28.37 30.78 -31.40
C ASP A 252 -29.69 30.60 -32.15
N CYS A 253 -30.14 29.35 -32.28
CA CYS A 253 -31.35 29.01 -33.03
C CYS A 253 -32.58 29.81 -32.57
N ILE A 254 -32.72 30.02 -31.25
CA ILE A 254 -33.84 30.76 -30.65
C ILE A 254 -33.86 32.25 -31.05
N SER A 255 -32.72 32.85 -31.43
CA SER A 255 -32.68 34.26 -31.81
C SER A 255 -33.49 34.56 -33.07
N CYS A 256 -33.62 33.59 -33.98
CA CYS A 256 -34.48 33.64 -35.16
C CYS A 256 -35.79 32.84 -34.97
N HIS A 257 -35.72 31.66 -34.37
CA HIS A 257 -36.83 30.70 -34.28
C HIS A 257 -37.64 30.77 -32.99
N LYS A 258 -37.56 31.89 -32.23
CA LYS A 258 -38.34 32.08 -31.00
C LYS A 258 -39.84 31.83 -31.22
N THR A 259 -40.43 32.44 -32.26
CA THR A 259 -41.87 32.29 -32.53
C THR A 259 -42.25 30.86 -32.91
N ASP A 260 -41.37 30.11 -33.56
CA ASP A 260 -41.60 28.70 -33.88
C ASP A 260 -41.58 27.84 -32.61
N PHE A 261 -40.59 28.08 -31.73
CA PHE A 261 -40.47 27.42 -30.43
C PHE A 261 -41.71 27.69 -29.55
N GLU A 262 -42.15 28.94 -29.43
CA GLU A 262 -43.31 29.33 -28.59
C GLU A 262 -44.65 28.78 -29.13
N ASN A 263 -44.77 28.62 -30.45
CA ASN A 263 -46.00 28.14 -31.10
C ASN A 263 -46.09 26.60 -31.22
N THR A 264 -45.02 25.85 -30.94
CA THR A 264 -45.03 24.39 -31.05
C THR A 264 -45.96 23.77 -29.98
N LYS A 265 -46.73 22.74 -30.35
CA LYS A 265 -47.78 22.13 -29.49
C LYS A 265 -47.70 20.61 -29.36
N GLN A 266 -46.84 19.95 -30.14
CA GLN A 266 -46.68 18.50 -30.16
C GLN A 266 -45.19 18.17 -30.36
N PRO A 267 -44.41 18.02 -29.27
CA PRO A 267 -44.74 18.37 -27.88
C PRO A 267 -44.84 19.90 -27.64
N ASP A 268 -45.54 20.37 -26.60
CA ASP A 268 -45.57 21.79 -26.27
C ASP A 268 -44.27 22.21 -25.55
N HIS A 269 -43.38 22.89 -26.26
CA HIS A 269 -42.05 23.26 -25.75
C HIS A 269 -42.09 24.23 -24.56
N GLN A 270 -43.14 25.06 -24.45
CA GLN A 270 -43.28 26.01 -23.35
C GLN A 270 -43.81 25.32 -22.09
N LEU A 271 -44.86 24.49 -22.22
CA LEU A 271 -45.46 23.81 -21.08
C LEU A 271 -44.55 22.71 -20.53
N ALA A 272 -43.86 21.96 -21.40
CA ALA A 272 -42.86 20.97 -20.99
C ALA A 272 -41.52 21.59 -20.52
N ASN A 273 -41.38 22.92 -20.58
CA ASN A 273 -40.18 23.67 -20.17
C ASN A 273 -38.88 23.13 -20.83
N PHE A 274 -38.93 22.85 -22.13
CA PHE A 274 -37.76 22.32 -22.85
C PHE A 274 -36.66 23.37 -23.04
N SER A 275 -35.43 22.88 -23.20
CA SER A 275 -34.26 23.71 -23.45
C SER A 275 -34.37 24.47 -24.77
N ILE A 276 -33.89 25.72 -24.77
CA ILE A 276 -33.68 26.52 -25.99
C ILE A 276 -32.44 26.10 -26.78
N ASP A 277 -31.64 25.15 -26.26
CA ASP A 277 -30.61 24.44 -27.03
C ASP A 277 -31.26 23.41 -27.95
N CYS A 278 -31.78 23.89 -29.09
CA CYS A 278 -32.56 23.07 -30.02
C CYS A 278 -31.79 21.84 -30.55
N LYS A 279 -30.45 21.87 -30.52
CA LYS A 279 -29.56 20.80 -31.00
C LYS A 279 -29.63 19.52 -30.16
N GLN A 280 -30.26 19.57 -28.98
CA GLN A 280 -30.51 18.39 -28.13
C GLN A 280 -31.55 17.43 -28.73
N CYS A 281 -32.46 17.94 -29.56
CA CYS A 281 -33.57 17.17 -30.14
C CYS A 281 -33.67 17.32 -31.67
N HIS A 282 -33.24 18.46 -32.23
CA HIS A 282 -33.35 18.75 -33.66
C HIS A 282 -32.00 18.82 -34.36
N THR A 283 -31.96 18.39 -35.61
CA THR A 283 -30.81 18.55 -36.51
C THR A 283 -31.22 19.32 -37.77
N THR A 284 -30.27 20.02 -38.40
CA THR A 284 -30.47 20.59 -39.75
C THR A 284 -30.09 19.63 -40.87
N ASN A 285 -29.65 18.40 -40.55
CA ASN A 285 -29.25 17.37 -41.50
C ASN A 285 -29.51 15.97 -40.89
N PRO A 286 -30.37 15.12 -41.48
CA PRO A 286 -31.03 15.25 -42.80
C PRO A 286 -32.29 16.14 -42.81
N GLY A 287 -32.77 16.62 -41.65
CA GLY A 287 -33.92 17.52 -41.57
C GLY A 287 -34.39 17.76 -40.13
N TRP A 288 -35.22 18.80 -39.94
CA TRP A 288 -35.67 19.27 -38.62
C TRP A 288 -36.64 18.33 -37.88
N MET A 289 -37.29 17.41 -38.62
CA MET A 289 -38.20 16.39 -38.09
C MET A 289 -37.91 15.03 -38.73
N PRO A 290 -38.11 13.90 -38.00
CA PRO A 290 -38.53 13.82 -36.59
C PRO A 290 -37.47 14.39 -35.63
N ALA A 291 -37.91 14.79 -34.44
CA ALA A 291 -37.01 15.18 -33.36
C ALA A 291 -36.57 13.91 -32.60
N GLU A 292 -35.29 13.82 -32.24
CA GLU A 292 -34.69 12.64 -31.60
C GLU A 292 -34.02 13.03 -30.27
N TYR A 293 -34.65 12.73 -29.15
CA TYR A 293 -34.07 12.99 -27.82
C TYR A 293 -33.17 11.84 -27.36
N LYS A 294 -32.05 11.63 -28.04
CA LYS A 294 -31.12 10.51 -27.80
C LYS A 294 -30.54 10.42 -26.40
N ALA A 295 -30.57 11.51 -25.63
CA ALA A 295 -30.17 11.51 -24.23
C ALA A 295 -31.13 10.68 -23.34
N HIS A 296 -32.35 10.40 -23.78
CA HIS A 296 -33.33 9.58 -23.06
C HIS A 296 -32.74 8.22 -22.63
N ASP A 297 -32.09 7.50 -23.56
CA ASP A 297 -31.49 6.18 -23.33
C ASP A 297 -30.42 6.15 -22.22
N ALA A 298 -29.82 7.31 -21.92
CA ALA A 298 -28.76 7.45 -20.91
C ALA A 298 -29.28 7.97 -19.56
N MET A 299 -30.46 8.60 -19.52
CA MET A 299 -31.07 9.15 -18.30
C MET A 299 -32.23 8.32 -17.77
N TYR A 300 -32.86 7.54 -18.64
CA TYR A 300 -34.01 6.67 -18.38
C TYR A 300 -33.76 5.29 -19.01
N PHE A 301 -34.82 4.54 -19.33
CA PHE A 301 -34.65 3.28 -20.05
C PHE A 301 -34.35 3.50 -21.55
N PRO A 302 -33.67 2.54 -22.21
CA PRO A 302 -33.38 2.61 -23.65
C PRO A 302 -34.65 2.55 -24.52
N ILE A 303 -34.81 3.56 -25.38
CA ILE A 303 -35.92 3.67 -26.34
C ILE A 303 -35.45 3.84 -27.79
N TYR A 304 -34.30 4.49 -28.01
CA TYR A 304 -33.62 4.54 -29.31
C TYR A 304 -32.66 3.34 -29.49
N SER A 305 -32.46 2.55 -28.45
CA SER A 305 -31.74 1.28 -28.41
C SER A 305 -32.45 0.28 -27.48
N GLY A 306 -31.96 -0.96 -27.40
CA GLY A 306 -32.62 -2.00 -26.60
C GLY A 306 -33.90 -2.57 -27.22
N LYS A 307 -34.77 -3.15 -26.38
CA LYS A 307 -35.97 -3.91 -26.79
C LYS A 307 -37.11 -3.03 -27.33
N HIS A 308 -37.14 -1.76 -26.92
CA HIS A 308 -38.18 -0.79 -27.25
C HIS A 308 -37.92 -0.01 -28.55
N ASN A 309 -36.73 -0.16 -29.14
CA ASN A 309 -36.35 0.54 -30.37
C ASN A 309 -37.27 0.20 -31.55
N GLY A 310 -37.92 1.22 -32.10
CA GLY A 310 -38.83 1.11 -33.25
C GLY A 310 -40.21 0.54 -32.93
N VAL A 311 -40.62 0.51 -31.65
CA VAL A 311 -41.94 0.00 -31.23
C VAL A 311 -43.04 1.07 -31.34
N TRP A 312 -42.70 2.35 -31.20
CA TRP A 312 -43.61 3.51 -31.35
C TRP A 312 -43.00 4.59 -32.26
N ASN A 313 -43.77 5.63 -32.58
CA ASN A 313 -43.34 6.75 -33.40
C ASN A 313 -43.48 8.12 -32.70
N ASP A 314 -44.45 8.28 -31.81
CA ASP A 314 -44.72 9.54 -31.11
C ASP A 314 -44.46 9.44 -29.59
N CYS A 315 -43.88 10.48 -29.00
CA CYS A 315 -43.58 10.53 -27.56
C CYS A 315 -44.83 10.36 -26.67
N VAL A 316 -46.00 10.77 -27.18
CA VAL A 316 -47.29 10.66 -26.46
C VAL A 316 -47.84 9.23 -26.38
N GLU A 317 -47.25 8.26 -27.08
CA GLU A 317 -47.62 6.84 -26.95
C GLU A 317 -47.21 6.28 -25.58
N CYS A 318 -46.11 6.78 -24.99
CA CYS A 318 -45.69 6.45 -23.62
C CYS A 318 -46.05 7.56 -22.62
N HIS A 319 -45.97 8.83 -23.02
CA HIS A 319 -46.23 9.98 -22.14
C HIS A 319 -47.68 10.45 -22.25
N THR A 320 -48.50 10.02 -21.30
CA THR A 320 -49.97 10.17 -21.32
C THR A 320 -50.44 11.62 -21.10
N SER A 321 -49.56 12.51 -20.65
CA SER A 321 -49.84 13.92 -20.42
C SER A 321 -49.12 14.79 -21.46
N PRO A 322 -49.82 15.43 -22.42
CA PRO A 322 -49.20 16.29 -23.43
C PRO A 322 -48.45 17.51 -22.89
N SER A 323 -48.67 17.86 -21.63
CA SER A 323 -48.07 19.00 -20.92
C SER A 323 -47.10 18.60 -19.80
N ASP A 324 -46.94 17.30 -19.51
CA ASP A 324 -46.05 16.82 -18.44
C ASP A 324 -45.45 15.46 -18.82
N TYR A 325 -44.28 15.50 -19.43
CA TYR A 325 -43.53 14.31 -19.84
C TYR A 325 -42.84 13.57 -18.67
N SER A 326 -43.02 14.00 -17.42
CA SER A 326 -42.69 13.15 -16.27
C SER A 326 -43.76 12.07 -16.01
N ILE A 327 -44.97 12.25 -16.54
CA ILE A 327 -46.05 11.27 -16.50
C ILE A 327 -45.89 10.34 -17.71
N PHE A 328 -45.73 9.05 -17.43
CA PHE A 328 -45.64 7.97 -18.41
C PHE A 328 -46.56 6.82 -18.01
N SER A 329 -46.80 5.87 -18.91
CA SER A 329 -47.47 4.61 -18.57
C SER A 329 -46.92 3.43 -19.36
N CYS A 330 -46.49 2.40 -18.63
CA CYS A 330 -46.11 1.09 -19.14
C CYS A 330 -47.35 0.24 -19.39
N THR A 331 -48.37 0.36 -18.53
CA THR A 331 -49.59 -0.47 -18.55
C THR A 331 -50.52 -0.23 -19.75
N ILE A 332 -50.28 0.83 -20.54
CA ILE A 332 -50.93 1.04 -21.85
C ILE A 332 -50.52 -0.03 -22.88
N CYS A 333 -49.27 -0.49 -22.83
CA CYS A 333 -48.71 -1.47 -23.77
C CYS A 333 -48.51 -2.85 -23.15
N HIS A 334 -48.12 -2.91 -21.87
CA HIS A 334 -47.99 -4.14 -21.09
C HIS A 334 -49.32 -4.42 -20.40
N THR A 335 -50.12 -5.33 -20.93
CA THR A 335 -51.51 -5.56 -20.50
C THR A 335 -51.63 -6.58 -19.38
N ASN A 336 -52.80 -6.62 -18.76
CA ASN A 336 -53.19 -7.63 -17.77
C ASN A 336 -54.42 -8.41 -18.28
N PRO A 337 -54.49 -9.76 -18.17
CA PRO A 337 -53.75 -10.65 -17.27
C PRO A 337 -52.35 -11.08 -17.72
N GLU A 338 -51.89 -10.69 -18.92
CA GLU A 338 -50.65 -11.22 -19.50
C GLU A 338 -49.42 -10.95 -18.63
N THR A 339 -49.33 -9.75 -18.04
CA THR A 339 -48.21 -9.36 -17.17
C THR A 339 -48.28 -10.06 -15.82
N ASP A 340 -49.45 -10.18 -15.17
CA ASP A 340 -49.60 -10.91 -13.89
C ASP A 340 -49.14 -12.37 -14.02
N ASN A 341 -49.51 -13.05 -15.12
CA ASN A 341 -49.16 -14.46 -15.34
C ASN A 341 -47.64 -14.70 -15.45
N GLU A 342 -46.87 -13.74 -15.97
CA GLU A 342 -45.40 -13.84 -16.08
C GLU A 342 -44.70 -13.52 -14.73
N HIS A 343 -45.42 -12.95 -13.76
CA HIS A 343 -44.91 -12.60 -12.42
C HIS A 343 -45.48 -13.50 -11.29
N GLU A 344 -46.08 -14.65 -11.63
CA GLU A 344 -46.53 -15.62 -10.63
C GLU A 344 -45.38 -16.04 -9.69
N GLY A 345 -45.55 -15.81 -8.40
CA GLY A 345 -44.55 -16.13 -7.37
C GLY A 345 -43.49 -15.07 -7.12
N ILE A 346 -43.53 -13.92 -7.81
CA ILE A 346 -42.67 -12.77 -7.51
C ILE A 346 -43.24 -11.99 -6.33
N GLY A 347 -42.57 -12.06 -5.17
CA GLY A 347 -42.93 -11.30 -3.98
C GLY A 347 -42.86 -9.79 -4.22
N GLY A 348 -43.85 -9.04 -3.74
CA GLY A 348 -43.91 -7.58 -3.89
C GLY A 348 -44.31 -7.07 -5.27
N TYR A 349 -44.66 -7.94 -6.22
CA TYR A 349 -45.16 -7.52 -7.54
C TYR A 349 -46.48 -6.71 -7.43
N ILE A 350 -46.52 -5.57 -8.12
CA ILE A 350 -47.69 -4.71 -8.26
C ILE A 350 -47.76 -4.26 -9.73
N PHE A 351 -48.91 -4.45 -10.37
CA PHE A 351 -49.17 -3.97 -11.74
C PHE A 351 -49.46 -2.45 -11.74
N ASP A 352 -48.40 -1.67 -11.55
CA ASP A 352 -48.38 -0.20 -11.50
C ASP A 352 -47.15 0.33 -12.27
N ASP A 353 -47.28 1.48 -12.91
CA ASP A 353 -46.25 2.04 -13.79
C ASP A 353 -44.93 2.38 -13.05
N ALA A 354 -45.00 2.85 -11.80
CA ALA A 354 -43.82 3.15 -10.99
C ALA A 354 -43.21 1.87 -10.38
N ALA A 355 -44.05 0.90 -9.99
CA ALA A 355 -43.57 -0.41 -9.54
C ALA A 355 -42.85 -1.17 -10.66
N CYS A 356 -43.39 -1.13 -11.89
CA CYS A 356 -42.76 -1.75 -13.06
C CYS A 356 -41.38 -1.15 -13.36
N LEU A 357 -41.23 0.18 -13.32
CA LEU A 357 -39.95 0.83 -13.55
C LEU A 357 -38.94 0.59 -12.41
N ALA A 358 -39.41 0.42 -11.16
CA ALA A 358 -38.54 0.08 -10.03
C ALA A 358 -37.92 -1.32 -10.17
N CYS A 359 -38.71 -2.31 -10.59
CA CYS A 359 -38.23 -3.66 -10.88
C CYS A 359 -37.47 -3.75 -12.20
N HIS A 360 -37.87 -2.99 -13.23
CA HIS A 360 -37.24 -2.99 -14.56
C HIS A 360 -36.73 -1.58 -14.93
N PRO A 361 -35.66 -1.08 -14.27
CA PRO A 361 -35.14 0.27 -14.52
C PRO A 361 -34.63 0.48 -15.96
N ASN A 362 -34.34 -0.61 -16.67
CA ASN A 362 -33.95 -0.62 -18.08
C ASN A 362 -35.12 -0.89 -19.04
N GLY A 363 -36.37 -0.97 -18.56
CA GLY A 363 -37.54 -1.36 -19.36
C GLY A 363 -37.42 -2.74 -20.02
N ASP A 364 -36.53 -3.61 -19.50
CA ASP A 364 -36.21 -4.91 -20.08
C ASP A 364 -36.65 -6.01 -19.13
N LYS A 365 -37.62 -6.83 -19.55
CA LYS A 365 -38.16 -7.93 -18.74
C LYS A 365 -37.09 -8.96 -18.36
N ASP A 366 -36.06 -9.09 -19.20
CA ASP A 366 -34.96 -10.04 -19.01
C ASP A 366 -33.91 -9.52 -17.98
N LYS A 367 -34.10 -8.29 -17.44
CA LYS A 367 -33.17 -7.61 -16.51
C LYS A 367 -33.90 -6.97 -15.34
N ALA A 368 -34.69 -7.77 -14.63
CA ALA A 368 -35.23 -7.37 -13.34
C ALA A 368 -34.10 -7.00 -12.35
N PHE A 369 -34.35 -6.02 -11.49
CA PHE A 369 -33.50 -5.68 -10.37
C PHE A 369 -33.50 -6.81 -9.33
N ASP A 370 -32.32 -7.26 -8.92
CA ASP A 370 -32.15 -8.39 -8.02
C ASP A 370 -31.43 -7.95 -6.73
N HIS A 371 -32.16 -7.93 -5.62
CA HIS A 371 -31.62 -7.59 -4.30
C HIS A 371 -30.43 -8.46 -3.87
N SER A 372 -30.33 -9.71 -4.33
CA SER A 372 -29.21 -10.61 -4.01
C SER A 372 -27.87 -10.14 -4.57
N THR A 373 -27.90 -9.26 -5.59
CA THR A 373 -26.72 -8.64 -6.19
C THR A 373 -26.29 -7.35 -5.48
N THR A 374 -27.03 -6.91 -4.46
CA THR A 374 -26.79 -5.66 -3.73
C THR A 374 -26.04 -5.88 -2.41
N ASN A 375 -25.59 -4.79 -1.79
CA ASN A 375 -24.99 -4.83 -0.44
C ASN A 375 -26.01 -5.10 0.68
N PHE A 376 -27.29 -5.31 0.36
CA PHE A 376 -28.33 -5.72 1.32
C PHE A 376 -29.22 -6.82 0.69
N PRO A 377 -28.75 -8.08 0.65
CA PRO A 377 -29.57 -9.21 0.26
C PRO A 377 -30.73 -9.39 1.24
N LEU A 378 -31.96 -9.46 0.74
CA LEU A 378 -33.14 -9.69 1.58
C LEU A 378 -33.10 -11.12 2.14
N THR A 379 -33.22 -11.25 3.46
CA THR A 379 -33.25 -12.52 4.20
C THR A 379 -34.23 -12.45 5.37
N GLY A 380 -34.76 -13.60 5.79
CA GLY A 380 -35.84 -13.69 6.78
C GLY A 380 -37.09 -12.95 6.31
N GLU A 381 -37.80 -12.30 7.23
CA GLU A 381 -39.03 -11.55 6.93
C GLU A 381 -38.85 -10.40 5.94
N HIS A 382 -37.63 -9.90 5.70
CA HIS A 382 -37.38 -8.88 4.68
C HIS A 382 -37.71 -9.35 3.26
N LEU A 383 -37.79 -10.67 3.01
CA LEU A 383 -38.26 -11.24 1.75
C LEU A 383 -39.76 -11.00 1.49
N ASN A 384 -40.55 -10.78 2.55
CA ASN A 384 -42.00 -10.59 2.49
C ASN A 384 -42.43 -9.12 2.64
N THR A 385 -41.48 -8.21 2.92
CA THR A 385 -41.74 -6.78 3.15
C THR A 385 -42.04 -6.05 1.84
N GLU A 386 -43.10 -5.24 1.81
CA GLU A 386 -43.42 -4.37 0.68
C GLU A 386 -42.29 -3.38 0.39
N CYS A 387 -41.90 -3.22 -0.87
CA CYS A 387 -40.75 -2.38 -1.27
C CYS A 387 -40.84 -0.94 -0.73
N ILE A 388 -42.04 -0.37 -0.65
CA ILE A 388 -42.26 1.00 -0.18
C ILE A 388 -41.96 1.19 1.31
N ALA A 389 -41.96 0.13 2.13
CA ALA A 389 -41.56 0.21 3.53
C ALA A 389 -40.08 0.59 3.69
N CYS A 390 -39.23 0.20 2.74
CA CYS A 390 -37.81 0.57 2.67
C CYS A 390 -37.55 1.77 1.73
N HIS A 391 -38.36 1.92 0.69
CA HIS A 391 -38.17 2.91 -0.39
C HIS A 391 -39.16 4.08 -0.37
N ALA A 392 -39.72 4.41 0.80
CA ALA A 392 -40.67 5.51 0.99
C ALA A 392 -40.17 6.90 0.49
N ASN A 393 -38.85 7.09 0.41
CA ASN A 393 -38.21 8.32 -0.11
C ASN A 393 -37.53 8.10 -1.47
N GLY A 394 -37.84 6.99 -2.16
CA GLY A 394 -37.22 6.57 -3.42
C GLY A 394 -36.32 5.34 -3.30
N PHE A 395 -35.89 4.81 -4.45
CA PHE A 395 -35.13 3.55 -4.55
C PHE A 395 -33.61 3.72 -4.39
N ALA A 396 -33.10 4.96 -4.44
CA ALA A 396 -31.68 5.26 -4.30
C ALA A 396 -31.35 5.74 -2.88
N GLY A 397 -30.26 5.24 -2.30
CA GLY A 397 -29.72 5.75 -1.03
C GLY A 397 -30.44 5.27 0.24
N THR A 398 -31.33 4.26 0.15
CA THR A 398 -31.92 3.62 1.33
C THR A 398 -30.84 3.11 2.28
N PRO A 399 -30.86 3.49 3.57
CA PRO A 399 -29.88 3.02 4.56
C PRO A 399 -29.94 1.50 4.75
N THR A 400 -28.77 0.86 4.89
CA THR A 400 -28.63 -0.60 5.09
C THR A 400 -28.32 -0.99 6.53
N GLN A 401 -28.20 -0.02 7.45
CA GLN A 401 -27.92 -0.28 8.85
C GLN A 401 -29.22 -0.64 9.58
N CYS A 402 -29.23 -1.74 10.33
CA CYS A 402 -30.40 -2.21 11.09
C CYS A 402 -31.04 -1.10 11.94
N SER A 403 -30.22 -0.29 12.61
CA SER A 403 -30.67 0.81 13.48
C SER A 403 -31.37 1.95 12.72
N ALA A 404 -31.17 2.11 11.41
CA ALA A 404 -31.88 3.13 10.63
C ALA A 404 -33.40 2.89 10.57
N CYS A 405 -33.83 1.63 10.71
CA CYS A 405 -35.24 1.23 10.76
C CYS A 405 -35.66 0.75 12.16
N HIS A 406 -34.85 -0.09 12.80
CA HIS A 406 -35.18 -0.80 14.05
C HIS A 406 -34.72 -0.09 15.34
N THR A 407 -34.41 1.21 15.30
CA THR A 407 -34.19 2.00 16.53
C THR A 407 -35.37 1.93 17.52
N PRO A 408 -36.65 1.97 17.09
CA PRO A 408 -37.78 1.79 18.01
C PRO A 408 -37.75 0.44 18.72
N ASP A 409 -37.49 -0.65 17.99
CA ASP A 409 -37.44 -2.01 18.52
C ASP A 409 -36.26 -2.20 19.50
N PHE A 410 -35.09 -1.68 19.12
CA PHE A 410 -33.89 -1.66 19.97
C PHE A 410 -34.17 -0.97 21.31
N ASN A 411 -34.80 0.21 21.28
CA ASN A 411 -35.15 0.98 22.47
C ASN A 411 -36.30 0.38 23.30
N ALA A 412 -37.22 -0.34 22.66
CA ALA A 412 -38.36 -0.99 23.31
C ALA A 412 -38.04 -2.36 23.93
N THR A 413 -36.90 -2.97 23.57
CA THR A 413 -36.51 -4.28 24.08
C THR A 413 -36.23 -4.21 25.59
N MET A 414 -36.87 -5.09 26.36
CA MET A 414 -36.73 -5.15 27.82
C MET A 414 -35.91 -6.35 28.33
N ASN A 415 -35.70 -7.38 27.50
CA ASN A 415 -35.11 -8.66 27.92
C ASN A 415 -34.13 -9.19 26.85
N PRO A 416 -32.82 -8.84 26.93
CA PRO A 416 -32.23 -7.86 27.85
C PRO A 416 -32.52 -6.41 27.41
N ASN A 417 -32.44 -5.44 28.33
CA ASN A 417 -32.64 -4.03 27.98
C ASN A 417 -31.38 -3.43 27.34
N HIS A 418 -31.38 -3.29 26.01
CA HIS A 418 -30.22 -2.82 25.24
C HIS A 418 -29.73 -1.42 25.67
N VAL A 419 -30.66 -0.51 26.00
CA VAL A 419 -30.34 0.87 26.37
C VAL A 419 -29.74 0.94 27.77
N GLN A 420 -30.31 0.22 28.74
CA GLN A 420 -29.81 0.19 30.12
C GLN A 420 -28.40 -0.43 30.20
N LEU A 421 -28.17 -1.50 29.42
CA LEU A 421 -26.89 -2.21 29.39
C LEU A 421 -25.86 -1.58 28.44
N ASN A 422 -26.21 -0.47 27.77
CA ASN A 422 -25.36 0.23 26.80
C ASN A 422 -24.80 -0.71 25.70
N ILE A 423 -25.65 -1.60 25.19
CA ILE A 423 -25.30 -2.58 24.15
C ILE A 423 -25.06 -1.84 22.82
N PRO A 424 -24.00 -2.18 22.04
CA PRO A 424 -23.74 -1.54 20.76
C PRO A 424 -24.88 -1.70 19.74
N MET A 425 -25.08 -0.70 18.88
CA MET A 425 -26.05 -0.75 17.77
C MET A 425 -25.57 -1.56 16.56
N ASP A 426 -24.50 -2.34 16.70
CA ASP A 426 -24.08 -3.32 15.69
C ASP A 426 -24.90 -4.61 15.87
N CYS A 427 -26.17 -4.56 15.43
CA CYS A 427 -27.13 -5.63 15.68
C CYS A 427 -26.67 -6.99 15.13
N ALA A 428 -25.90 -6.99 14.03
CA ALA A 428 -25.37 -8.20 13.39
C ALA A 428 -24.31 -8.94 14.23
N ALA A 429 -23.75 -8.30 15.26
CA ALA A 429 -22.87 -8.95 16.22
C ALA A 429 -23.62 -9.93 17.15
N CYS A 430 -24.94 -9.80 17.28
CA CYS A 430 -25.77 -10.62 18.16
C CYS A 430 -26.97 -11.28 17.45
N HIS A 431 -27.56 -10.65 16.45
CA HIS A 431 -28.75 -11.13 15.73
C HIS A 431 -28.42 -11.53 14.30
N THR A 432 -29.10 -12.56 13.80
CA THR A 432 -29.12 -12.93 12.38
C THR A 432 -30.51 -12.72 11.80
N THR A 433 -30.63 -12.48 10.50
CA THR A 433 -31.90 -12.50 9.77
C THR A 433 -32.18 -13.85 9.11
N ASP A 434 -31.27 -14.82 9.25
CA ASP A 434 -31.37 -16.19 8.74
C ASP A 434 -30.77 -17.18 9.76
N PRO A 435 -31.54 -18.15 10.30
CA PRO A 435 -32.95 -18.43 10.00
C PRO A 435 -33.92 -17.44 10.67
N ASP A 436 -33.59 -16.94 11.86
CA ASP A 436 -34.51 -16.18 12.72
C ASP A 436 -33.79 -15.09 13.53
N TRP A 437 -34.47 -13.97 13.80
CA TRP A 437 -33.96 -12.86 14.64
C TRP A 437 -33.78 -13.20 16.12
N MET A 438 -34.43 -14.27 16.58
CA MET A 438 -34.34 -14.77 17.96
C MET A 438 -34.12 -16.29 17.98
N PRO A 439 -33.29 -16.82 18.90
CA PRO A 439 -32.58 -16.12 19.97
C PRO A 439 -31.33 -15.37 19.48
N ALA A 440 -30.95 -14.32 20.22
CA ALA A 440 -29.69 -13.61 19.98
C ALA A 440 -28.49 -14.42 20.50
N THR A 441 -27.37 -14.31 19.78
CA THR A 441 -26.06 -14.83 20.16
C THR A 441 -25.30 -13.78 20.99
N PHE A 442 -24.80 -14.15 22.18
CA PHE A 442 -24.17 -13.20 23.10
C PHE A 442 -22.64 -13.31 23.10
N GLY A 443 -22.00 -12.96 21.98
CA GLY A 443 -20.53 -13.04 21.82
C GLY A 443 -19.71 -12.17 22.79
N ILE A 444 -20.33 -11.21 23.47
CA ILE A 444 -19.67 -10.39 24.52
C ILE A 444 -19.78 -10.99 25.93
N HIS A 445 -20.55 -12.06 26.14
CA HIS A 445 -20.84 -12.62 27.46
C HIS A 445 -19.56 -13.04 28.22
N ASP A 446 -18.61 -13.67 27.51
CA ASP A 446 -17.35 -14.15 28.07
C ASP A 446 -16.42 -13.04 28.58
N GLN A 447 -16.70 -11.76 28.28
CA GLN A 447 -16.00 -10.62 28.88
C GLN A 447 -16.42 -10.36 30.33
N TYR A 448 -17.59 -10.88 30.75
CA TYR A 448 -18.17 -10.72 32.08
C TYR A 448 -18.18 -12.02 32.88
N TYR A 449 -18.52 -13.14 32.23
CA TYR A 449 -18.48 -14.49 32.80
C TYR A 449 -18.32 -15.52 31.68
N ALA A 450 -17.17 -16.19 31.58
CA ALA A 450 -16.93 -17.18 30.54
C ALA A 450 -17.64 -18.51 30.86
N LEU A 451 -18.42 -19.03 29.92
CA LEU A 451 -19.23 -20.23 30.13
C LEU A 451 -18.45 -21.50 29.81
N HIS A 452 -17.84 -22.14 30.82
CA HIS A 452 -17.19 -23.46 30.67
C HIS A 452 -17.95 -24.58 31.40
N GLY A 453 -17.51 -25.82 31.18
CA GLY A 453 -18.01 -27.02 31.86
C GLY A 453 -19.53 -27.17 31.79
N ALA A 454 -20.17 -27.34 32.95
CA ALA A 454 -21.61 -27.46 33.07
C ALA A 454 -22.36 -26.16 32.70
N HIS A 455 -21.76 -24.99 32.87
CA HIS A 455 -22.37 -23.71 32.48
C HIS A 455 -22.50 -23.57 30.95
N ALA A 456 -21.55 -24.12 30.19
CA ALA A 456 -21.63 -24.18 28.73
C ALA A 456 -22.87 -24.95 28.23
N LEU A 457 -23.34 -25.95 28.99
CA LEU A 457 -24.53 -26.75 28.63
C LEU A 457 -25.84 -25.96 28.77
N ILE A 458 -25.85 -24.88 29.56
CA ILE A 458 -27.01 -24.01 29.78
C ILE A 458 -26.84 -22.61 29.15
N ALA A 459 -25.84 -22.42 28.29
CA ALA A 459 -25.52 -21.12 27.67
C ALA A 459 -26.71 -20.46 26.93
N ASN A 460 -27.63 -21.27 26.38
CA ASN A 460 -28.83 -20.79 25.69
C ASN A 460 -30.06 -20.62 26.62
N ASN A 461 -29.91 -20.82 27.93
CA ASN A 461 -30.98 -20.70 28.93
C ASN A 461 -30.68 -19.54 29.90
N CYS A 462 -30.67 -18.32 29.37
CA CYS A 462 -30.31 -17.10 30.11
C CYS A 462 -31.07 -16.94 31.44
N VAL A 463 -32.34 -17.38 31.50
CA VAL A 463 -33.18 -17.30 32.70
C VAL A 463 -32.62 -18.14 33.85
N ALA A 464 -31.94 -19.25 33.58
CA ALA A 464 -31.35 -20.10 34.63
C ALA A 464 -30.28 -19.38 35.46
N CYS A 465 -29.55 -18.44 34.85
CA CYS A 465 -28.54 -17.64 35.53
C CYS A 465 -29.10 -16.28 35.96
N HIS A 466 -29.65 -15.51 35.03
CA HIS A 466 -30.05 -14.12 35.27
C HIS A 466 -31.36 -13.97 36.05
N ASN A 467 -32.25 -14.97 36.05
CA ASN A 467 -33.55 -14.94 36.76
C ASN A 467 -34.41 -13.68 36.48
N GLY A 468 -34.19 -13.01 35.35
CA GLY A 468 -34.86 -11.76 34.96
C GLY A 468 -34.10 -10.46 35.29
N ASP A 469 -32.99 -10.51 36.03
CA ASP A 469 -32.10 -9.36 36.26
C ASP A 469 -30.71 -9.61 35.66
N TYR A 470 -30.44 -8.93 34.54
CA TYR A 470 -29.17 -8.96 33.82
C TYR A 470 -28.16 -7.89 34.26
N ASN A 471 -28.54 -7.00 35.20
CA ASN A 471 -27.65 -5.93 35.67
C ASN A 471 -26.82 -6.35 36.89
N ASN A 472 -27.33 -7.29 37.70
CA ASN A 472 -26.75 -7.65 38.99
C ASN A 472 -26.71 -9.17 39.22
N THR A 473 -26.57 -9.95 38.15
CA THR A 473 -26.34 -11.40 38.24
C THR A 473 -24.97 -11.67 38.89
N PRO A 474 -24.89 -12.48 39.95
CA PRO A 474 -23.61 -12.82 40.56
C PRO A 474 -22.70 -13.59 39.59
N ASN A 475 -21.42 -13.27 39.58
CA ASN A 475 -20.39 -13.91 38.74
C ASN A 475 -19.35 -14.71 39.55
N THR A 476 -19.65 -15.03 40.80
CA THR A 476 -18.83 -15.87 41.68
C THR A 476 -19.58 -17.16 42.03
N CYS A 477 -18.86 -18.26 42.24
CA CYS A 477 -19.46 -19.57 42.54
C CYS A 477 -20.47 -19.50 43.70
N VAL A 478 -20.05 -18.96 44.85
CA VAL A 478 -20.93 -18.79 46.02
C VAL A 478 -22.05 -17.77 45.78
N GLY A 479 -21.89 -16.83 44.85
CA GLY A 479 -22.94 -15.86 44.51
C GLY A 479 -24.20 -16.51 43.94
N CYS A 480 -24.04 -17.60 43.20
CA CYS A 480 -25.14 -18.40 42.65
C CYS A 480 -25.45 -19.65 43.51
N HIS A 481 -24.42 -20.30 44.05
CA HIS A 481 -24.51 -21.60 44.75
C HIS A 481 -24.44 -21.48 46.29
N LEU A 482 -24.88 -20.36 46.86
CA LEU A 482 -24.91 -20.16 48.32
C LEU A 482 -25.81 -21.19 49.02
N ASP A 483 -26.96 -21.51 48.42
CA ASP A 483 -27.90 -22.49 48.99
C ASP A 483 -27.34 -23.91 48.93
N ASP A 484 -26.64 -24.28 47.85
CA ASP A 484 -25.91 -25.56 47.74
C ASP A 484 -24.79 -25.64 48.78
N PHE A 485 -24.00 -24.57 48.93
CA PHE A 485 -22.94 -24.46 49.92
C PHE A 485 -23.47 -24.66 51.35
N ASN A 486 -24.52 -23.92 51.73
CA ASN A 486 -25.15 -24.01 53.05
C ASN A 486 -25.89 -25.34 53.27
N GLY A 487 -26.44 -25.93 52.21
CA GLY A 487 -27.19 -27.20 52.24
C GLY A 487 -26.31 -28.46 52.27
N THR A 488 -25.00 -28.34 51.98
CA THR A 488 -24.09 -29.49 51.98
C THR A 488 -23.87 -29.98 53.41
N THR A 489 -24.02 -31.28 53.65
CA THR A 489 -23.92 -31.90 54.98
C THR A 489 -22.75 -32.87 55.15
N ASN A 490 -22.08 -33.29 54.07
CA ASN A 490 -20.95 -34.22 54.11
C ASN A 490 -19.90 -33.88 53.02
N PRO A 491 -18.80 -33.18 53.36
CA PRO A 491 -18.58 -32.45 54.61
C PRO A 491 -19.54 -31.25 54.74
N ASN A 492 -19.80 -30.77 55.95
CA ASN A 492 -20.66 -29.58 56.13
C ASN A 492 -19.84 -28.29 55.92
N HIS A 493 -20.00 -27.64 54.77
CA HIS A 493 -19.20 -26.47 54.39
C HIS A 493 -19.33 -25.30 55.38
N GLN A 494 -20.57 -24.96 55.78
CA GLN A 494 -20.83 -23.83 56.68
C GLN A 494 -20.31 -24.10 58.09
N GLN A 495 -20.54 -25.31 58.61
CA GLN A 495 -20.25 -25.66 60.01
C GLN A 495 -18.75 -25.88 60.26
N SER A 496 -18.05 -26.49 59.31
CA SER A 496 -16.60 -26.67 59.36
C SER A 496 -15.82 -25.45 58.84
N GLN A 497 -16.50 -24.33 58.57
CA GLN A 497 -15.93 -23.04 58.13
C GLN A 497 -15.07 -23.13 56.86
N PHE A 498 -15.48 -23.96 55.89
CA PHE A 498 -14.78 -24.04 54.60
C PHE A 498 -14.84 -22.71 53.83
N SER A 499 -13.81 -22.48 53.01
CA SER A 499 -13.74 -21.28 52.16
C SER A 499 -14.87 -21.24 51.13
N THR A 500 -15.36 -20.05 50.83
CA THR A 500 -16.28 -19.80 49.71
C THR A 500 -15.58 -19.73 48.35
N ASP A 501 -14.24 -19.86 48.33
CA ASP A 501 -13.48 -20.16 47.11
C ASP A 501 -13.65 -21.65 46.74
N CYS A 502 -14.75 -21.93 46.06
CA CYS A 502 -15.12 -23.27 45.61
C CYS A 502 -14.07 -23.94 44.72
N THR A 503 -13.23 -23.16 44.03
CA THR A 503 -12.26 -23.70 43.03
C THR A 503 -11.11 -24.47 43.68
N THR A 504 -10.93 -24.34 45.00
CA THR A 504 -10.00 -25.14 45.80
C THR A 504 -10.35 -26.63 45.84
N CYS A 505 -11.63 -26.99 45.69
CA CYS A 505 -12.14 -28.35 45.83
C CYS A 505 -13.05 -28.81 44.67
N HIS A 506 -13.65 -27.89 43.91
CA HIS A 506 -14.64 -28.19 42.88
C HIS A 506 -14.27 -27.55 41.54
N THR A 507 -14.88 -28.02 40.46
CA THR A 507 -14.64 -27.51 39.11
C THR A 507 -15.95 -27.15 38.42
N GLU A 508 -15.91 -26.24 37.45
CA GLU A 508 -17.07 -25.90 36.61
C GLU A 508 -17.61 -27.09 35.81
N ASN A 509 -16.84 -28.19 35.66
CA ASN A 509 -17.30 -29.42 35.02
C ASN A 509 -18.23 -30.26 35.92
N ALA A 510 -17.92 -30.33 37.22
CA ALA A 510 -18.68 -31.11 38.19
C ALA A 510 -18.34 -30.72 39.64
N TRP A 511 -19.36 -30.73 40.50
CA TRP A 511 -19.22 -30.60 41.96
C TRP A 511 -18.72 -31.89 42.62
N ILE A 512 -18.97 -33.06 42.03
CA ILE A 512 -18.60 -34.38 42.56
C ILE A 512 -17.91 -35.21 41.45
N PRO A 513 -16.77 -35.88 41.74
CA PRO A 513 -15.99 -35.81 42.99
C PRO A 513 -15.31 -34.45 43.16
N SER A 514 -15.02 -34.07 44.41
CA SER A 514 -14.10 -32.97 44.69
C SER A 514 -12.67 -33.37 44.35
N THR A 515 -11.86 -32.40 43.93
CA THR A 515 -10.45 -32.58 43.50
C THR A 515 -9.47 -32.17 44.60
N PHE A 516 -9.84 -32.35 45.86
CA PHE A 516 -9.00 -31.99 47.01
C PHE A 516 -7.80 -32.93 47.13
N ASP A 517 -6.59 -32.40 47.00
CA ASP A 517 -5.35 -33.16 47.16
C ASP A 517 -5.03 -33.40 48.64
N HIS A 518 -5.56 -34.49 49.19
CA HIS A 518 -5.22 -34.96 50.53
C HIS A 518 -3.84 -35.62 50.58
N ASP A 519 -3.47 -36.38 49.55
CA ASP A 519 -2.24 -37.20 49.52
C ASP A 519 -0.96 -36.36 49.41
N GLY A 520 -1.02 -35.18 48.78
CA GLY A 520 0.10 -34.25 48.68
C GLY A 520 0.24 -33.29 49.87
N GLN A 521 -0.81 -33.13 50.68
CA GLN A 521 -0.82 -32.22 51.85
C GLN A 521 -0.72 -32.94 53.20
N TYR A 522 -1.22 -34.18 53.27
CA TYR A 522 -1.28 -35.02 54.47
C TYR A 522 -0.81 -36.44 54.12
N PHE A 523 -1.09 -37.42 54.98
CA PHE A 523 -0.77 -38.81 54.66
C PHE A 523 -1.64 -39.36 53.51
N PRO A 524 -1.14 -40.28 52.67
CA PRO A 524 -1.91 -40.84 51.57
C PRO A 524 -3.15 -41.63 52.02
N ILE A 525 -4.30 -41.27 51.44
CA ILE A 525 -5.58 -41.97 51.59
C ILE A 525 -6.18 -42.38 50.23
N TYR A 526 -5.87 -41.65 49.16
CA TYR A 526 -6.25 -41.98 47.78
C TYR A 526 -5.17 -42.81 47.05
N SER A 527 -4.02 -42.98 47.69
CA SER A 527 -2.90 -43.85 47.33
C SER A 527 -2.27 -44.49 48.58
N GLY A 528 -1.14 -45.21 48.42
CA GLY A 528 -0.53 -45.98 49.51
C GLY A 528 -1.37 -47.18 49.97
N LYS A 529 -1.13 -47.64 51.21
CA LYS A 529 -1.77 -48.81 51.83
C LYS A 529 -3.26 -48.61 52.14
N HIS A 530 -3.67 -47.36 52.34
CA HIS A 530 -5.03 -46.97 52.73
C HIS A 530 -6.00 -46.78 51.55
N LYS A 531 -5.50 -46.93 50.32
CA LYS A 531 -6.26 -46.66 49.10
C LYS A 531 -7.51 -47.52 48.99
N GLY A 532 -8.68 -46.89 49.16
CA GLY A 532 -9.98 -47.50 48.93
C GLY A 532 -10.57 -48.25 50.13
N GLU A 533 -9.94 -48.15 51.31
CA GLU A 533 -10.44 -48.73 52.56
C GLU A 533 -11.63 -47.93 53.15
N TRP A 534 -11.76 -46.64 52.79
CA TRP A 534 -12.84 -45.75 53.23
C TRP A 534 -13.35 -44.84 52.11
N ASN A 535 -14.52 -44.24 52.32
CA ASN A 535 -15.16 -43.34 51.37
C ASN A 535 -15.82 -42.09 51.99
N GLN A 536 -15.77 -41.91 53.31
CA GLN A 536 -16.26 -40.70 53.98
C GLN A 536 -15.16 -40.08 54.84
N CYS A 537 -15.06 -38.76 54.81
CA CYS A 537 -14.08 -38.03 55.60
C CYS A 537 -14.27 -38.29 57.12
N THR A 538 -15.51 -38.54 57.55
CA THR A 538 -15.87 -38.89 58.94
C THR A 538 -15.33 -40.25 59.42
N ASP A 539 -14.89 -41.11 58.51
CA ASP A 539 -14.30 -42.42 58.88
C ASP A 539 -12.97 -42.23 59.62
N CYS A 540 -12.22 -41.17 59.29
CA CYS A 540 -11.00 -40.75 59.99
C CYS A 540 -11.23 -39.52 60.89
N HIS A 541 -12.06 -38.56 60.46
CA HIS A 541 -12.33 -37.31 61.18
C HIS A 541 -13.56 -37.44 62.07
N THR A 542 -13.34 -37.93 63.30
CA THR A 542 -14.41 -38.22 64.28
C THR A 542 -15.19 -37.00 64.75
N ASN A 543 -14.72 -35.78 64.49
CA ASN A 543 -15.41 -34.55 64.83
C ASN A 543 -15.82 -33.77 63.57
N PRO A 544 -17.09 -33.84 63.13
CA PRO A 544 -17.58 -33.08 61.97
C PRO A 544 -17.46 -31.55 62.13
N GLN A 545 -17.23 -31.04 63.34
CA GLN A 545 -17.00 -29.61 63.59
C GLN A 545 -15.54 -29.20 63.36
N ASN A 546 -14.60 -30.14 63.41
CA ASN A 546 -13.17 -29.86 63.40
C ASN A 546 -12.39 -30.98 62.69
N TYR A 547 -12.17 -30.81 61.38
CA TYR A 547 -11.38 -31.74 60.56
C TYR A 547 -9.86 -31.75 60.90
N GLN A 548 -9.39 -30.96 61.89
CA GLN A 548 -8.05 -31.16 62.47
C GLN A 548 -8.03 -32.31 63.49
N GLU A 549 -9.18 -32.74 64.00
CA GLU A 549 -9.29 -33.94 64.83
C GLU A 549 -9.41 -35.17 63.92
N PHE A 550 -8.55 -36.16 64.16
CA PHE A 550 -8.50 -37.42 63.42
C PHE A 550 -8.17 -38.59 64.36
N THR A 551 -8.49 -39.81 63.93
CA THR A 551 -8.18 -41.03 64.68
C THR A 551 -7.53 -42.11 63.83
N CYS A 552 -6.46 -42.71 64.34
CA CYS A 552 -5.87 -43.95 63.80
C CYS A 552 -6.39 -45.16 64.60
N ILE A 553 -6.57 -44.98 65.91
CA ILE A 553 -6.84 -46.03 66.91
C ILE A 553 -8.26 -46.63 66.85
N THR A 554 -9.12 -46.13 65.97
CA THR A 554 -10.42 -46.74 65.66
C THR A 554 -10.26 -47.99 64.77
N CYS A 555 -9.21 -48.02 63.94
CA CYS A 555 -8.91 -49.13 63.03
C CYS A 555 -7.66 -49.91 63.45
N HIS A 556 -6.63 -49.22 63.95
CA HIS A 556 -5.44 -49.84 64.53
C HIS A 556 -5.67 -50.10 66.01
N THR A 557 -6.19 -51.29 66.35
CA THR A 557 -6.69 -51.62 67.69
C THR A 557 -5.59 -52.06 68.67
N ASN A 558 -5.96 -52.16 69.94
CA ASN A 558 -5.11 -52.67 71.02
C ASN A 558 -5.79 -53.92 71.63
N PRO A 559 -5.09 -55.05 71.89
CA PRO A 559 -3.65 -55.23 72.12
C PRO A 559 -2.76 -55.30 70.86
N GLU A 560 -3.33 -55.37 69.65
CA GLU A 560 -2.58 -55.70 68.44
C GLU A 560 -1.46 -54.69 68.16
N THR A 561 -1.75 -53.39 68.27
CA THR A 561 -0.78 -52.32 68.03
C THR A 561 0.30 -52.29 69.11
N ASP A 562 -0.02 -52.46 70.40
CA ASP A 562 1.01 -52.48 71.46
C ASP A 562 2.02 -53.63 71.29
N ASN A 563 1.55 -54.81 70.83
CA ASN A 563 2.42 -55.97 70.61
C ASN A 563 3.49 -55.74 69.53
N GLU A 564 3.13 -55.03 68.44
CA GLU A 564 4.08 -54.70 67.35
C GLU A 564 5.07 -53.59 67.75
N HIS A 565 4.80 -52.85 68.84
CA HIS A 565 5.65 -51.78 69.37
C HIS A 565 6.42 -52.17 70.65
N GLU A 566 6.47 -53.46 71.00
CA GLU A 566 7.26 -53.94 72.14
C GLU A 566 8.74 -53.53 72.03
N GLY A 567 9.23 -52.78 73.01
CA GLY A 567 10.61 -52.30 73.06
C GLY A 567 10.90 -51.02 72.28
N ILE A 568 9.90 -50.42 71.61
CA ILE A 568 10.04 -49.11 70.96
C ILE A 568 9.99 -48.00 72.01
N GLY A 569 11.13 -47.31 72.21
CA GLY A 569 11.24 -46.17 73.12
C GLY A 569 10.31 -45.02 72.73
N GLY A 570 9.63 -44.42 73.71
CA GLY A 570 8.74 -43.27 73.49
C GLY A 570 7.36 -43.57 72.87
N TYR A 571 7.06 -44.84 72.54
CA TYR A 571 5.75 -45.25 71.99
C TYR A 571 4.58 -44.81 72.89
N GLN A 572 3.52 -44.29 72.26
CA GLN A 572 2.23 -44.00 72.91
C GLN A 572 1.07 -44.33 71.97
N TYR A 573 0.10 -45.10 72.47
CA TYR A 573 -1.12 -45.44 71.73
C TYR A 573 -2.11 -44.26 71.66
N ASN A 574 -1.79 -43.25 70.83
CA ASN A 574 -2.69 -42.16 70.46
C ASN A 574 -2.36 -41.62 69.06
N SER A 575 -3.38 -41.19 68.31
CA SER A 575 -3.27 -40.85 66.89
C SER A 575 -2.21 -39.78 66.56
N PRO A 576 -2.05 -38.68 67.33
CA PRO A 576 -0.97 -37.73 67.10
C PRO A 576 0.44 -38.31 67.29
N ALA A 577 0.64 -39.20 68.26
CA ALA A 577 1.92 -39.90 68.44
C ALA A 577 2.18 -40.93 67.32
N CYS A 578 1.15 -41.67 66.89
CA CYS A 578 1.25 -42.58 65.74
C CYS A 578 1.67 -41.84 64.47
N LEU A 579 1.06 -40.69 64.15
CA LEU A 579 1.40 -39.90 62.95
C LEU A 579 2.81 -39.29 63.04
N ALA A 580 3.33 -39.01 64.24
CA ALA A 580 4.70 -38.53 64.41
C ALA A 580 5.74 -39.61 64.09
N CYS A 581 5.47 -40.87 64.45
CA CYS A 581 6.32 -42.01 64.11
C CYS A 581 6.08 -42.53 62.69
N HIS A 582 4.86 -42.37 62.14
CA HIS A 582 4.48 -42.81 60.79
C HIS A 582 3.92 -41.62 60.00
N PRO A 583 4.77 -40.70 59.50
CA PRO A 583 4.34 -39.42 58.90
C PRO A 583 3.52 -39.58 57.62
N ASN A 584 3.58 -40.74 56.96
CA ASN A 584 2.76 -41.11 55.81
C ASN A 584 1.66 -42.15 56.17
N GLY A 585 1.44 -42.44 57.46
CA GLY A 585 0.52 -43.46 57.94
C GLY A 585 0.89 -44.91 57.60
N ASP A 586 2.05 -45.18 56.99
CA ASP A 586 2.46 -46.55 56.63
C ASP A 586 3.29 -47.17 57.77
N ALA A 587 2.87 -48.34 58.24
CA ALA A 587 3.60 -49.12 59.24
C ALA A 587 5.03 -49.47 58.78
N ASP A 588 5.24 -49.63 57.47
CA ASP A 588 6.57 -49.93 56.90
C ASP A 588 7.52 -48.70 56.89
N ASN A 589 7.02 -47.48 57.11
CA ASN A 589 7.80 -46.25 57.02
C ASN A 589 7.88 -45.52 58.38
N VAL A 590 8.72 -46.08 59.26
CA VAL A 590 9.00 -45.55 60.59
C VAL A 590 9.96 -44.36 60.52
N PHE A 591 9.62 -43.26 61.19
CA PHE A 591 10.51 -42.13 61.43
C PHE A 591 11.68 -42.55 62.31
N ASP A 592 12.90 -42.37 61.80
CA ASP A 592 14.13 -42.84 62.42
C ASP A 592 15.04 -41.65 62.78
N HIS A 593 15.20 -41.40 64.09
CA HIS A 593 16.07 -40.35 64.61
C HIS A 593 17.54 -40.49 64.16
N SER A 594 18.02 -41.70 63.83
CA SER A 594 19.39 -41.91 63.35
C SER A 594 19.65 -41.25 61.98
N GLN A 595 18.58 -41.01 61.20
CA GLN A 595 18.64 -40.33 59.91
C GLN A 595 18.47 -38.80 60.02
N THR A 596 18.26 -38.28 61.24
CA THR A 596 18.12 -36.84 61.50
C THR A 596 19.45 -36.18 61.88
N ALA A 597 19.51 -34.85 61.84
CA ALA A 597 20.69 -34.09 62.27
C ALA A 597 20.99 -34.20 63.78
N PHE A 598 20.03 -34.65 64.60
CA PHE A 598 20.18 -34.85 66.04
C PHE A 598 19.94 -36.32 66.39
N GLN A 599 20.98 -37.13 66.26
CA GLN A 599 20.94 -38.55 66.58
C GLN A 599 20.87 -38.76 68.09
N LEU A 600 19.84 -39.49 68.55
CA LEU A 600 19.68 -39.81 69.97
C LEU A 600 20.85 -40.68 70.44
N THR A 601 21.57 -40.20 71.46
CA THR A 601 22.80 -40.80 71.97
C THR A 601 22.82 -40.77 73.49
N GLY A 602 23.42 -41.81 74.09
CA GLY A 602 23.46 -42.00 75.54
C GLY A 602 22.06 -41.95 76.15
N VAL A 603 21.90 -41.09 77.17
CA VAL A 603 20.65 -40.91 77.93
C VAL A 603 19.48 -40.38 77.11
N HIS A 604 19.69 -39.80 75.92
CA HIS A 604 18.63 -39.27 75.07
C HIS A 604 17.83 -40.34 74.32
N ASN A 605 18.20 -41.62 74.44
CA ASN A 605 17.44 -42.75 73.85
C ASN A 605 16.26 -43.23 74.71
N GLY A 606 16.13 -42.73 75.94
CA GLY A 606 15.10 -43.16 76.91
C GLY A 606 13.87 -42.25 77.10
N PRO A 607 13.95 -40.91 76.97
CA PRO A 607 12.82 -40.00 77.16
C PRO A 607 11.64 -40.28 76.21
N ALA A 608 10.43 -39.95 76.65
CA ALA A 608 9.27 -39.95 75.77
C ALA A 608 9.37 -38.79 74.77
N CYS A 609 8.90 -38.99 73.53
CA CYS A 609 9.05 -38.00 72.45
C CYS A 609 8.52 -36.60 72.82
N ILE A 610 7.45 -36.53 73.62
CA ILE A 610 6.85 -35.27 74.10
C ILE A 610 7.75 -34.44 75.04
N GLU A 611 8.77 -35.06 75.65
CA GLU A 611 9.75 -34.35 76.49
C GLU A 611 10.62 -33.40 75.65
N CYS A 612 10.91 -33.76 74.40
CA CYS A 612 11.58 -32.90 73.41
C CYS A 612 10.57 -32.13 72.53
N HIS A 613 9.49 -32.80 72.10
CA HIS A 613 8.49 -32.28 71.15
C HIS A 613 7.27 -31.65 71.83
N SER A 614 7.47 -31.03 73.00
CA SER A 614 6.41 -30.40 73.81
C SER A 614 5.61 -29.30 73.09
N ASN A 615 6.21 -28.65 72.10
CA ASN A 615 5.56 -27.65 71.23
C ASN A 615 5.20 -28.22 69.83
N GLY A 616 5.20 -29.54 69.67
CA GLY A 616 5.01 -30.24 68.40
C GLY A 616 6.31 -30.82 67.82
N TYR A 617 6.16 -31.64 66.78
CA TYR A 617 7.24 -32.42 66.15
C TYR A 617 8.04 -31.66 65.07
N ILE A 618 7.67 -30.42 64.77
CA ILE A 618 8.31 -29.58 63.75
C ILE A 618 9.06 -28.44 64.43
N GLY A 619 10.32 -28.20 64.04
CA GLY A 619 11.10 -27.05 64.50
C GLY A 619 11.65 -27.15 65.92
N THR A 620 11.64 -28.35 66.53
CA THR A 620 12.33 -28.61 67.81
C THR A 620 13.82 -28.30 67.67
N SER A 621 14.33 -27.46 68.57
CA SER A 621 15.72 -27.03 68.56
C SER A 621 16.68 -28.19 68.87
N THR A 622 17.79 -28.25 68.13
CA THR A 622 18.87 -29.22 68.31
C THR A 622 20.02 -28.67 69.15
N GLU A 623 19.94 -27.42 69.62
CA GLU A 623 20.96 -26.79 70.46
C GLU A 623 20.85 -27.29 71.90
N CYS A 624 21.92 -27.88 72.45
CA CYS A 624 21.91 -28.44 73.82
C CYS A 624 21.40 -27.44 74.87
N VAL A 625 21.81 -26.16 74.77
CA VAL A 625 21.40 -25.12 75.71
C VAL A 625 19.88 -24.83 75.67
N SER A 626 19.20 -25.09 74.55
CA SER A 626 17.76 -24.81 74.44
C SER A 626 16.90 -25.71 75.34
N CYS A 627 17.40 -26.90 75.68
CA CYS A 627 16.80 -27.79 76.68
C CYS A 627 17.52 -27.70 78.03
N HIS A 628 18.85 -27.57 78.05
CA HIS A 628 19.69 -27.59 79.26
C HIS A 628 20.09 -26.19 79.76
N GLN A 629 19.29 -25.15 79.47
CA GLN A 629 19.60 -23.77 79.86
C GLN A 629 19.79 -23.61 81.38
N SER A 630 18.97 -24.33 82.16
CA SER A 630 19.04 -24.35 83.63
C SER A 630 20.33 -25.01 84.14
N ASP A 631 20.75 -26.11 83.52
CA ASP A 631 21.97 -26.83 83.90
C ASP A 631 23.22 -26.00 83.55
N PHE A 632 23.22 -25.40 82.35
CA PHE A 632 24.27 -24.48 81.90
C PHE A 632 24.42 -23.28 82.86
N ASN A 633 23.30 -22.67 83.26
CA ASN A 633 23.30 -21.54 84.19
C ASN A 633 23.61 -21.94 85.65
N GLY A 634 23.31 -23.18 86.04
CA GLY A 634 23.51 -23.69 87.39
C GLY A 634 24.94 -24.17 87.69
N THR A 635 25.73 -24.45 86.65
CA THR A 635 27.08 -25.02 86.77
C THR A 635 28.05 -24.07 87.49
N GLN A 636 28.81 -24.57 88.47
CA GLN A 636 29.71 -23.76 89.31
C GLN A 636 31.21 -24.01 89.11
N ASN A 637 31.62 -25.15 88.54
CA ASN A 637 33.03 -25.43 88.26
C ASN A 637 33.21 -26.13 86.90
N PRO A 638 33.71 -25.42 85.86
CA PRO A 638 33.81 -23.96 85.80
C PRO A 638 32.43 -23.31 85.80
N ASN A 639 32.27 -22.10 86.35
CA ASN A 639 31.02 -21.37 86.21
C ASN A 639 30.90 -20.82 84.78
N HIS A 640 30.05 -21.46 83.96
CA HIS A 640 29.96 -21.18 82.52
C HIS A 640 29.58 -19.72 82.22
N GLN A 641 28.76 -19.10 83.07
CA GLN A 641 28.34 -17.71 82.92
C GLN A 641 29.48 -16.71 83.21
N SER A 642 30.26 -16.93 84.28
CA SER A 642 31.25 -15.96 84.72
C SER A 642 32.48 -15.87 83.82
N ILE A 643 32.86 -16.97 83.16
CA ILE A 643 33.99 -17.02 82.22
C ILE A 643 33.57 -17.02 80.74
N GLY A 644 32.27 -16.84 80.44
CA GLY A 644 31.78 -16.68 79.08
C GLY A 644 31.98 -17.91 78.18
N ILE A 645 31.78 -19.11 78.73
CA ILE A 645 31.84 -20.36 77.95
C ILE A 645 30.76 -20.38 76.86
N SER A 646 31.10 -20.93 75.69
CA SER A 646 30.17 -21.08 74.57
C SER A 646 28.98 -21.96 74.94
N THR A 647 27.81 -21.64 74.39
CA THR A 647 26.61 -22.50 74.45
C THR A 647 26.68 -23.69 73.50
N ASP A 648 27.72 -23.78 72.66
CA ASP A 648 28.11 -25.00 71.95
C ASP A 648 28.72 -26.01 72.93
N CYS A 649 27.86 -26.76 73.61
CA CYS A 649 28.27 -27.72 74.64
C CYS A 649 29.15 -28.86 74.09
N ALA A 650 29.06 -29.16 72.79
CA ALA A 650 29.83 -30.23 72.14
C ALA A 650 31.35 -29.95 72.09
N ALA A 651 31.76 -28.70 72.32
CA ALA A 651 33.18 -28.33 72.45
C ALA A 651 33.86 -28.90 73.72
N CYS A 652 33.08 -29.27 74.74
CA CYS A 652 33.59 -29.70 76.06
C CYS A 652 32.94 -31.00 76.59
N HIS A 653 31.70 -31.29 76.19
CA HIS A 653 30.92 -32.45 76.61
C HIS A 653 30.60 -33.35 75.42
N ASN A 654 30.39 -34.64 75.66
CA ASN A 654 29.87 -35.57 74.68
C ASN A 654 28.60 -36.26 75.21
N THR A 655 27.81 -36.83 74.31
CA THR A 655 26.51 -37.46 74.59
C THR A 655 26.57 -38.98 74.67
N ILE A 656 27.76 -39.59 74.61
CA ILE A 656 27.97 -41.04 74.49
C ILE A 656 28.44 -41.65 75.81
N ASP A 657 29.23 -40.92 76.59
CA ASP A 657 29.69 -41.36 77.91
C ASP A 657 28.51 -41.43 78.90
N ALA A 658 28.58 -42.41 79.81
CA ALA A 658 27.51 -42.66 80.79
C ALA A 658 27.36 -41.55 81.84
N ASP A 659 28.39 -40.71 81.99
CA ASP A 659 28.43 -39.57 82.92
C ASP A 659 28.77 -38.29 82.13
N TRP A 660 27.93 -37.25 82.22
CA TRP A 660 28.15 -35.92 81.61
C TRP A 660 29.37 -35.16 82.18
N MET A 661 29.97 -35.69 83.24
CA MET A 661 31.14 -35.15 83.94
C MET A 661 32.22 -36.23 84.12
N PRO A 662 33.52 -35.88 84.05
CA PRO A 662 34.05 -34.54 83.85
C PRO A 662 34.04 -34.09 82.37
N ALA A 663 33.89 -32.79 82.14
CA ALA A 663 34.09 -32.20 80.81
C ALA A 663 35.55 -32.33 80.36
N SER A 664 35.79 -32.59 79.08
CA SER A 664 37.15 -32.73 78.53
C SER A 664 37.47 -31.57 77.57
N PHE A 665 38.50 -30.77 77.89
CA PHE A 665 38.96 -29.69 77.01
C PHE A 665 40.18 -30.15 76.21
N ASN A 666 39.99 -31.03 75.23
CA ASN A 666 41.06 -31.72 74.50
C ASN A 666 42.04 -30.77 73.78
N ILE A 667 41.61 -29.54 73.45
CA ILE A 667 42.48 -28.52 72.85
C ILE A 667 43.40 -27.82 73.87
N HIS A 668 43.17 -27.94 75.18
CA HIS A 668 44.00 -27.29 76.20
C HIS A 668 45.49 -27.59 76.02
N ASN A 669 45.81 -28.88 75.86
CA ASN A 669 47.19 -29.35 75.72
C ASN A 669 47.87 -28.91 74.42
N THR A 670 47.15 -28.33 73.45
CA THR A 670 47.77 -27.68 72.28
C THR A 670 48.24 -26.24 72.54
N TYR A 671 47.73 -25.59 73.60
CA TYR A 671 48.13 -24.25 74.03
C TYR A 671 49.03 -24.27 75.28
N TYR A 672 48.74 -25.15 76.23
CA TYR A 672 49.53 -25.35 77.45
C TYR A 672 49.39 -26.78 77.97
N GLU A 673 50.45 -27.59 77.83
CA GLU A 673 50.44 -28.99 78.27
C GLU A 673 50.48 -29.09 79.80
N LEU A 674 49.47 -29.71 80.40
CA LEU A 674 49.34 -29.83 81.87
C LEU A 674 50.25 -30.92 82.43
N LEU A 675 51.52 -30.57 82.67
CA LEU A 675 52.54 -31.47 83.23
C LEU A 675 52.82 -31.23 84.72
N GLY A 676 53.24 -32.29 85.41
CA GLY A 676 53.65 -32.24 86.82
C GLY A 676 52.49 -31.94 87.77
N ALA A 677 52.67 -30.98 88.69
CA ALA A 677 51.65 -30.64 89.69
C ALA A 677 50.32 -30.14 89.06
N HIS A 678 50.36 -29.55 87.87
CA HIS A 678 49.16 -29.10 87.16
C HIS A 678 48.30 -30.26 86.64
N ALA A 679 48.88 -31.44 86.39
CA ALA A 679 48.12 -32.63 86.01
C ALA A 679 47.19 -33.11 87.14
N ALA A 680 47.53 -32.83 88.41
CA ALA A 680 46.72 -33.22 89.57
C ALA A 680 45.46 -32.36 89.76
N ILE A 681 45.34 -31.22 89.06
CA ILE A 681 44.19 -30.31 89.07
C ILE A 681 43.57 -30.14 87.67
N ALA A 682 43.88 -31.04 86.72
CA ALA A 682 43.49 -30.90 85.32
C ALA A 682 41.97 -30.87 85.07
N ASN A 683 41.17 -31.35 86.04
CA ASN A 683 39.71 -31.35 85.99
C ASN A 683 39.07 -30.27 86.89
N ASP A 684 39.87 -29.42 87.55
CA ASP A 684 39.42 -28.32 88.42
C ASP A 684 39.67 -26.98 87.73
N CYS A 685 38.80 -26.65 86.76
CA CYS A 685 38.95 -25.47 85.91
C CYS A 685 38.99 -24.16 86.72
N ALA A 686 38.21 -24.08 87.82
CA ALA A 686 38.21 -22.95 88.73
C ALA A 686 39.55 -22.75 89.47
N ALA A 687 40.38 -23.78 89.64
CA ALA A 687 41.73 -23.62 90.19
C ALA A 687 42.70 -22.91 89.21
N CYS A 688 42.38 -22.90 87.91
CA CYS A 688 43.27 -22.44 86.84
C CYS A 688 42.81 -21.13 86.16
N HIS A 689 41.51 -20.83 86.13
CA HIS A 689 40.91 -19.78 85.28
C HIS A 689 40.06 -18.72 86.04
N ASN A 690 40.47 -18.33 87.26
CA ASN A 690 39.86 -17.22 88.00
C ASN A 690 40.22 -15.83 87.44
#